data_AF-A0A1N6PT85-F1
#
_entry.id   AF-A0A1N6PT85-F1
#
_cell.length_a   1.000
_cell.length_b   1.000
_cell.length_c   1.000
_cell.angle_alpha   90.00
_cell.angle_beta   90.00
_cell.angle_gamma   90.00
#
_symmetry.space_group_name_H-M   'P 1'
#
loop_
_entity.id
_entity.type
_entity.pdbx_description
1 polymer ?
#
loop_
_entity_poly.entity_id
_entity_poly.type
_entity_poly.pdbx_seq_one_letter_code
_entity_poly.pdbx_strand_id
1 'polypeptide(L)'
;MNYTIQHIAQITNSKIIGDKSILIKNIAFDSRIIYSTKNTAFIAINTQKNSGEKFIEAAVDRGINVIISEHHHPQYENITWIIVDNSVDFLQKLAQYHFENSHLKSIGITGSNGKTILKEWLYQCLWNEFATVKSPKSFNSQIGLPLSLLQINDSHELGIFEVGISKPDEMEKLENIFHPQIGLLTHIGTAHLANFTSETELIDEKIKLFKDSEVIIYNGDNSLVNNKIKALYSSKKLISYGFKQNNQVYFKDNFSKDEHVVVQYFGEEISFPVHQKDEATLTNALALITVLKELGIENHKIVEKINALKAVEMRLEAIEGIKNNIVINDSFNLDLDSLKTALQFLNEYKKPKKSLVLTDIVGVNSNSKELYEEVSELVNEQKFDSVFLIGNEISKFSDLFNSNTFTFINTKELIDSKHLTELENQIILLKGARKFEIERLKDILELRKHDTVLEINLNAILHNINYHKSLLKSTTKMMAMVKANSYGLGSYEISEFLQHHHIDYLGVAFVDEGVELRKKGITVPIVVMNPEQHSYETLIEYNLEPEIYSFRVLELFYEAVRKSGYDKKYPVHIKLETGMHRLGFKDFELDQLGETLNRLNVKVQSIFSHLSSSDMPGERQFTLDQLKIFGKNSNYLIEKLGYTPVRHILNSSGITDYTDHQYDMVRIGIGMLGESPNSDIQKQLRSVVSFKTVISQISLVENGESVGYSRRFKTDHPTKIATIPVGYADGIPRLIGNQVGSVGVNKTLAPIVGSICMDMMMIDIDHIQNVKEGDTVTIFNAHPSLKEFADYCKTITYEVLTSISPRVKRIYIKD
;
A
#
# COMPACT_ATOMS: atom_id res chain seq x y z
N MET A 1 -14.63 -14.31 17.94
CA MET A 1 -15.05 -15.70 18.19
C MET A 1 -14.51 -16.27 19.51
N ASN A 2 -15.17 -17.28 20.09
CA ASN A 2 -14.74 -17.96 21.32
C ASN A 2 -15.25 -19.41 21.36
N TYR A 3 -14.50 -20.37 20.81
CA TYR A 3 -14.96 -21.75 20.62
C TYR A 3 -13.90 -22.77 21.02
N THR A 4 -14.31 -23.91 21.58
CA THR A 4 -13.39 -25.05 21.77
C THR A 4 -13.13 -25.75 20.45
N ILE A 5 -12.01 -26.44 20.33
CA ILE A 5 -11.69 -27.27 19.15
C ILE A 5 -12.81 -28.27 18.87
N GLN A 6 -13.37 -28.90 19.91
CA GLN A 6 -14.52 -29.79 19.77
C GLN A 6 -15.73 -29.12 19.09
N HIS A 7 -16.04 -27.89 19.49
CA HIS A 7 -17.17 -27.15 18.93
C HIS A 7 -16.88 -26.73 17.48
N ILE A 8 -15.68 -26.22 17.20
CA ILE A 8 -15.25 -25.88 15.84
C ILE A 8 -15.41 -27.09 14.92
N ALA A 9 -14.91 -28.27 15.31
CA ALA A 9 -15.01 -29.47 14.50
C ALA A 9 -16.45 -29.96 14.28
N GLN A 10 -17.37 -29.72 15.23
CA GLN A 10 -18.79 -30.03 15.06
C GLN A 10 -19.45 -29.11 14.03
N ILE A 11 -19.14 -27.81 14.06
CA ILE A 11 -19.66 -26.82 13.10
C ILE A 11 -19.18 -27.15 11.68
N THR A 12 -17.90 -27.49 11.54
CA THR A 12 -17.26 -27.64 10.23
C THR A 12 -17.21 -29.07 9.71
N ASN A 13 -17.67 -30.05 10.51
CA ASN A 13 -17.55 -31.48 10.27
C ASN A 13 -16.09 -31.93 10.03
N SER A 14 -15.18 -31.46 10.87
CA SER A 14 -13.74 -31.72 10.76
C SER A 14 -13.27 -32.84 11.70
N LYS A 15 -12.14 -33.46 11.38
CA LYS A 15 -11.52 -34.50 12.23
C LYS A 15 -10.50 -33.88 13.18
N ILE A 16 -10.54 -34.26 14.46
CA ILE A 16 -9.57 -33.78 15.46
C ILE A 16 -8.54 -34.86 15.77
N ILE A 17 -7.27 -34.47 15.89
CA ILE A 17 -6.17 -35.30 16.41
C ILE A 17 -5.46 -34.47 17.50
N GLY A 18 -5.57 -34.86 18.77
CA GLY A 18 -5.00 -34.11 19.90
C GLY A 18 -6.05 -33.69 20.93
N ASP A 19 -5.81 -32.57 21.62
CA ASP A 19 -6.66 -32.10 22.72
C ASP A 19 -7.88 -31.32 22.22
N LYS A 20 -9.07 -31.85 22.47
CA LYS A 20 -10.35 -31.31 22.00
C LYS A 20 -10.85 -30.13 22.83
N SER A 21 -10.29 -29.93 24.02
CA SER A 21 -10.76 -28.95 25.01
C SER A 21 -10.15 -27.57 24.86
N ILE A 22 -9.09 -27.44 24.05
CA ILE A 22 -8.40 -26.16 23.81
C ILE A 22 -9.40 -25.13 23.28
N LEU A 23 -9.36 -23.94 23.90
CA LEU A 23 -10.15 -22.79 23.51
C LEU A 23 -9.44 -22.00 22.40
N ILE A 24 -10.15 -21.67 21.34
CA ILE A 24 -9.67 -20.85 20.24
C ILE A 24 -10.44 -19.54 20.19
N LYS A 25 -9.70 -18.44 20.30
CA LYS A 25 -10.19 -17.06 20.17
C LYS A 25 -9.73 -16.41 18.87
N ASN A 26 -8.57 -16.82 18.35
CA ASN A 26 -7.96 -16.23 17.16
C ASN A 26 -7.61 -17.29 16.11
N ILE A 27 -7.74 -16.93 14.83
CA ILE A 27 -7.22 -17.72 13.70
C ILE A 27 -6.16 -16.88 12.97
N ALA A 28 -4.94 -17.40 12.91
CA ALA A 28 -3.84 -16.85 12.13
C ALA A 28 -3.72 -17.62 10.81
N PHE A 29 -3.57 -16.92 9.69
CA PHE A 29 -3.44 -17.52 8.35
C PHE A 29 -2.11 -17.17 7.67
N ASP A 30 -1.31 -16.28 8.26
CA ASP A 30 0.01 -15.91 7.80
C ASP A 30 0.96 -16.00 8.99
N SER A 31 1.93 -16.92 8.90
CA SER A 31 2.84 -17.22 10.00
C SER A 31 3.68 -16.01 10.37
N ARG A 32 3.88 -15.04 9.46
CA ARG A 32 4.74 -13.87 9.65
C ARG A 32 4.15 -12.81 10.56
N ILE A 33 2.82 -12.72 10.63
CA ILE A 33 2.09 -11.67 11.37
C ILE A 33 1.48 -12.19 12.69
N ILE A 34 1.88 -13.38 13.15
CA ILE A 34 1.47 -13.90 14.46
C ILE A 34 2.00 -12.96 15.55
N TYR A 35 1.08 -12.33 16.28
CA TYR A 35 1.37 -11.44 17.41
C TYR A 35 1.04 -12.09 18.76
N SER A 36 0.19 -13.13 18.78
CA SER A 36 -0.20 -13.87 19.97
C SER A 36 -0.37 -15.36 19.66
N THR A 37 0.16 -16.22 20.53
CA THR A 37 0.03 -17.69 20.41
C THR A 37 -1.05 -18.26 21.32
N LYS A 38 -1.46 -17.53 22.36
CA LYS A 38 -2.46 -17.99 23.33
C LYS A 38 -3.84 -18.06 22.67
N ASN A 39 -4.50 -19.22 22.76
CA ASN A 39 -5.81 -19.47 22.15
C ASN A 39 -5.85 -19.15 20.63
N THR A 40 -4.72 -19.27 19.94
CA THR A 40 -4.60 -19.01 18.51
C THR A 40 -4.40 -20.32 17.75
N ALA A 41 -5.25 -20.58 16.76
CA ALA A 41 -5.02 -21.64 15.78
C ALA A 41 -4.36 -21.06 14.51
N PHE A 42 -3.43 -21.79 13.90
CA PHE A 42 -2.92 -21.47 12.57
C PHE A 42 -3.66 -22.27 11.50
N ILE A 43 -4.26 -21.60 10.53
CA ILE A 43 -4.91 -22.22 9.37
C ILE A 43 -3.99 -22.21 8.15
N ALA A 44 -3.62 -23.40 7.69
CA ALA A 44 -2.85 -23.60 6.47
C ALA A 44 -3.78 -23.50 5.25
N ILE A 45 -4.02 -22.29 4.76
CA ILE A 45 -4.89 -22.05 3.60
C ILE A 45 -4.22 -22.51 2.32
N ASN A 46 -4.82 -23.47 1.63
CA ASN A 46 -4.39 -23.93 0.32
C ASN A 46 -5.16 -23.22 -0.79
N THR A 47 -4.42 -22.73 -1.79
CA THR A 47 -4.95 -22.05 -2.98
C THR A 47 -4.38 -22.70 -4.23
N GLN A 48 -4.96 -22.40 -5.41
CA GLN A 48 -4.42 -22.89 -6.69
C GLN A 48 -2.96 -22.47 -6.95
N LYS A 49 -2.51 -21.36 -6.35
CA LYS A 49 -1.16 -20.81 -6.57
C LYS A 49 -0.14 -21.24 -5.53
N ASN A 50 -0.57 -21.53 -4.30
CA ASN A 50 0.32 -21.84 -3.20
C ASN A 50 -0.39 -22.61 -2.09
N SER A 51 0.38 -23.33 -1.28
CA SER A 51 -0.10 -24.08 -0.13
C SER A 51 0.37 -23.42 1.18
N GLY A 52 -0.56 -23.22 2.09
CA GLY A 52 -0.31 -22.72 3.44
C GLY A 52 0.45 -23.72 4.31
N GLU A 53 0.42 -25.02 3.96
CA GLU A 53 1.06 -26.09 4.72
C GLU A 53 2.58 -25.93 4.77
N LYS A 54 3.18 -25.25 3.78
CA LYS A 54 4.61 -24.89 3.75
C LYS A 54 5.03 -24.00 4.92
N PHE A 55 4.08 -23.33 5.57
CA PHE A 55 4.36 -22.39 6.65
C PHE A 55 3.98 -22.93 8.03
N ILE A 56 3.56 -24.20 8.13
CA ILE A 56 3.24 -24.84 9.40
C ILE A 56 4.47 -24.86 10.32
N GLU A 57 5.64 -25.23 9.81
CA GLU A 57 6.90 -25.23 10.57
C GLU A 57 7.14 -23.85 11.20
N ALA A 58 7.07 -22.80 10.39
CA ALA A 58 7.26 -21.42 10.86
C ALA A 58 6.21 -20.97 11.89
N ALA A 59 4.97 -21.49 11.84
CA ALA A 59 3.94 -21.20 12.83
C ALA A 59 4.19 -21.97 14.15
N VAL A 60 4.61 -23.23 14.05
CA VAL A 60 4.98 -24.08 15.20
C VAL A 60 6.22 -23.52 15.91
N ASP A 61 7.24 -23.10 15.17
CA ASP A 61 8.45 -22.46 15.71
C ASP A 61 8.14 -21.17 16.48
N ARG A 62 7.05 -20.50 16.12
CA ARG A 62 6.55 -19.32 16.83
C ARG A 62 5.73 -19.65 18.07
N GLY A 63 5.44 -20.92 18.33
CA GLY A 63 4.74 -21.42 19.51
C GLY A 63 3.25 -21.70 19.31
N ILE A 64 2.75 -21.77 18.06
CA ILE A 64 1.38 -22.23 17.81
C ILE A 64 1.29 -23.74 18.07
N ASN A 65 0.31 -24.15 18.87
CA ASN A 65 0.07 -25.55 19.25
C ASN A 65 -1.22 -26.14 18.64
N VAL A 66 -1.96 -25.37 17.85
CA VAL A 66 -3.18 -25.82 17.14
C VAL A 66 -3.08 -25.48 15.65
N ILE A 67 -3.11 -26.51 14.80
CA ILE A 67 -3.01 -26.37 13.34
C ILE A 67 -4.31 -26.86 12.68
N ILE A 68 -4.82 -26.07 11.75
CA ILE A 68 -5.92 -26.43 10.85
C ILE A 68 -5.29 -26.66 9.46
N SER A 69 -5.39 -27.86 8.91
CA SER A 69 -4.76 -28.22 7.63
C SER A 69 -5.52 -29.32 6.90
N GLU A 70 -5.25 -29.45 5.60
CA GLU A 70 -5.85 -30.50 4.77
C GLU A 70 -5.13 -31.83 4.97
N HIS A 71 -3.83 -31.80 5.26
CA HIS A 71 -3.03 -32.97 5.58
C HIS A 71 -2.54 -32.97 7.03
N HIS A 72 -2.51 -34.16 7.63
CA HIS A 72 -1.88 -34.39 8.93
C HIS A 72 -0.37 -34.60 8.74
N HIS A 73 0.44 -33.96 9.58
CA HIS A 73 1.90 -34.05 9.55
C HIS A 73 2.42 -34.64 10.88
N PRO A 74 2.59 -35.98 10.97
CA PRO A 74 2.94 -36.67 12.21
C PRO A 74 4.29 -36.26 12.81
N GLN A 75 5.17 -35.61 12.05
CA GLN A 75 6.49 -35.19 12.51
C GLN A 75 6.45 -34.08 13.57
N TYR A 76 5.33 -33.36 13.72
CA TYR A 76 5.18 -32.34 14.76
C TYR A 76 4.47 -32.95 15.98
N GLU A 77 5.27 -33.38 16.95
CA GLU A 77 4.77 -33.89 18.24
C GLU A 77 4.17 -32.75 19.09
N ASN A 78 3.18 -33.06 19.94
CA ASN A 78 2.50 -32.12 20.83
C ASN A 78 1.69 -30.99 20.15
N ILE A 79 1.36 -31.16 18.87
CA ILE A 79 0.43 -30.28 18.13
C ILE A 79 -0.96 -30.91 18.10
N THR A 80 -1.99 -30.11 18.34
CA THR A 80 -3.39 -30.49 18.09
C THR A 80 -3.79 -30.10 16.68
N TRP A 81 -4.40 -31.03 15.95
CA TRP A 81 -4.77 -30.87 14.55
C TRP A 81 -6.28 -30.87 14.36
N ILE A 82 -6.76 -29.95 13.55
CA ILE A 82 -8.09 -29.96 12.93
C ILE A 82 -7.86 -30.28 11.45
N ILE A 83 -8.13 -31.53 11.06
CA ILE A 83 -8.00 -32.01 9.69
C ILE A 83 -9.30 -31.75 8.94
N VAL A 84 -9.17 -31.11 7.78
CA VAL A 84 -10.28 -30.62 6.96
C VAL A 84 -10.13 -31.08 5.52
N ASP A 85 -11.22 -31.23 4.78
CA ASP A 85 -11.11 -31.59 3.35
C ASP A 85 -10.68 -30.39 2.49
N ASN A 86 -11.11 -29.19 2.88
CA ASN A 86 -10.74 -27.94 2.23
C ASN A 86 -10.66 -26.82 3.28
N SER A 87 -9.50 -26.16 3.33
CA SER A 87 -9.18 -25.10 4.31
C SER A 87 -10.03 -23.83 4.12
N VAL A 88 -10.39 -23.48 2.89
CA VAL A 88 -11.25 -22.31 2.61
C VAL A 88 -12.69 -22.63 3.01
N ASP A 89 -13.23 -23.78 2.60
CA ASP A 89 -14.60 -24.17 2.93
C ASP A 89 -14.80 -24.31 4.45
N PHE A 90 -13.79 -24.85 5.16
CA PHE A 90 -13.78 -24.87 6.63
C PHE A 90 -13.97 -23.46 7.21
N LEU A 91 -13.17 -22.52 6.74
CA LEU A 91 -13.18 -21.14 7.22
C LEU A 91 -14.51 -20.45 6.93
N GLN A 92 -15.07 -20.68 5.74
CA GLN A 92 -16.36 -20.15 5.31
C GLN A 92 -17.51 -20.68 6.18
N LYS A 93 -17.57 -21.99 6.43
CA LYS A 93 -18.58 -22.61 7.30
C LYS A 93 -18.52 -22.10 8.73
N LEU A 94 -17.30 -21.98 9.28
CA LEU A 94 -17.12 -21.46 10.64
C LEU A 94 -17.56 -20.00 10.74
N ALA A 95 -17.21 -19.17 9.75
CA ALA A 95 -17.61 -17.77 9.71
C ALA A 95 -19.12 -17.58 9.55
N GLN A 96 -19.75 -18.37 8.68
CA GLN A 96 -21.21 -18.37 8.49
C GLN A 96 -21.91 -18.65 9.82
N TYR A 97 -21.55 -19.76 10.47
CA TYR A 97 -22.13 -20.13 11.77
C TYR A 97 -21.91 -19.02 12.80
N HIS A 98 -20.69 -18.47 12.89
CA HIS A 98 -20.39 -17.44 13.86
C HIS A 98 -21.21 -16.16 13.64
N PHE A 99 -21.39 -15.74 12.39
CA PHE A 99 -22.21 -14.58 12.05
C PHE A 99 -23.70 -14.81 12.37
N GLU A 100 -24.27 -15.94 11.94
CA GLU A 100 -25.67 -16.30 12.18
C GLU A 100 -26.03 -16.37 13.67
N ASN A 101 -25.07 -16.74 14.53
CA ASN A 101 -25.26 -16.83 15.97
C ASN A 101 -24.88 -15.53 16.72
N SER A 102 -24.46 -14.48 16.02
CA SER A 102 -24.06 -13.21 16.66
C SER A 102 -25.21 -12.22 16.90
N HIS A 103 -26.32 -12.38 16.17
CA HIS A 103 -27.44 -11.41 16.15
C HIS A 103 -27.03 -9.95 15.85
N LEU A 104 -25.88 -9.76 15.20
CA LEU A 104 -25.28 -8.46 14.91
C LEU A 104 -26.07 -7.71 13.83
N LYS A 105 -26.40 -6.43 14.06
CA LYS A 105 -26.86 -5.56 12.97
C LYS A 105 -25.73 -5.38 11.97
N SER A 106 -26.00 -5.50 10.68
CA SER A 106 -24.92 -5.59 9.70
C SER A 106 -25.12 -4.69 8.48
N ILE A 107 -24.02 -4.07 8.06
CA ILE A 107 -23.90 -3.29 6.82
C ILE A 107 -22.93 -4.02 5.91
N GLY A 108 -23.39 -4.37 4.71
CA GLY A 108 -22.59 -5.02 3.68
C GLY A 108 -22.32 -4.07 2.52
N ILE A 109 -21.05 -3.79 2.25
CA ILE A 109 -20.65 -2.81 1.23
C ILE A 109 -20.01 -3.54 0.04
N THR A 110 -20.60 -3.38 -1.15
CA THR A 110 -20.01 -3.87 -2.40
C THR A 110 -20.05 -2.81 -3.49
N GLY A 111 -19.33 -3.07 -4.59
CA GLY A 111 -19.18 -2.16 -5.73
C GLY A 111 -17.79 -2.28 -6.37
N SER A 112 -17.52 -1.46 -7.38
CA SER A 112 -16.20 -1.41 -8.03
C SER A 112 -15.27 -0.49 -7.24
N ASN A 113 -15.73 0.72 -6.90
CA ASN A 113 -14.94 1.76 -6.21
C ASN A 113 -15.66 2.27 -4.94
N GLY A 114 -14.92 2.85 -4.00
CA GLY A 114 -15.49 3.52 -2.82
C GLY A 114 -15.81 2.63 -1.61
N LYS A 115 -15.71 1.31 -1.74
CA LYS A 115 -16.02 0.35 -0.66
C LYS A 115 -15.23 0.61 0.63
N THR A 116 -13.90 0.63 0.52
CA THR A 116 -13.01 0.81 1.68
C THR A 116 -13.17 2.22 2.28
N ILE A 117 -13.28 3.26 1.45
CA ILE A 117 -13.51 4.64 1.93
C ILE A 117 -14.81 4.70 2.74
N LEU A 118 -15.91 4.18 2.19
CA LEU A 118 -17.21 4.19 2.86
C LEU A 118 -17.22 3.36 4.14
N LYS A 119 -16.59 2.19 4.15
CA LYS A 119 -16.42 1.38 5.35
C LYS A 119 -15.71 2.17 6.46
N GLU A 120 -14.61 2.85 6.11
CA GLU A 120 -13.82 3.64 7.07
C GLU A 120 -14.56 4.90 7.54
N TRP A 121 -15.24 5.62 6.64
CA TRP A 121 -16.07 6.76 7.01
C TRP A 121 -17.27 6.36 7.89
N LEU A 122 -17.95 5.26 7.56
CA LEU A 122 -19.02 4.73 8.39
C LEU A 122 -18.50 4.38 9.78
N TYR A 123 -17.36 3.70 9.86
CA TYR A 123 -16.73 3.38 11.14
C TYR A 123 -16.38 4.65 11.93
N GLN A 124 -15.73 5.66 11.31
CA GLN A 124 -15.42 6.94 11.96
C GLN A 124 -16.67 7.66 12.49
N CYS A 125 -17.80 7.53 11.80
CA CYS A 125 -19.07 8.13 12.21
C CYS A 125 -19.81 7.31 13.29
N LEU A 126 -19.60 6.00 13.38
CA LEU A 126 -20.46 5.08 14.14
C LEU A 126 -19.79 4.44 15.35
N TRP A 127 -18.46 4.41 15.44
CA TRP A 127 -17.74 3.73 16.54
C TRP A 127 -18.09 4.26 17.94
N ASN A 128 -18.54 5.52 18.05
CA ASN A 128 -18.96 6.14 19.30
C ASN A 128 -20.49 6.16 19.51
N GLU A 129 -21.27 5.67 18.54
CA GLU A 129 -22.71 5.50 18.67
C GLU A 129 -23.08 4.03 18.93
N PHE A 130 -22.30 3.09 18.38
CA PHE A 130 -22.48 1.63 18.52
C PHE A 130 -21.13 0.95 18.76
N ALA A 131 -21.12 -0.10 19.58
CA ALA A 131 -19.97 -1.00 19.65
C ALA A 131 -19.78 -1.69 18.28
N THR A 132 -18.81 -1.23 17.49
CA THR A 132 -18.74 -1.53 16.06
C THR A 132 -17.54 -2.40 15.71
N VAL A 133 -17.79 -3.49 14.96
CA VAL A 133 -16.76 -4.31 14.30
C VAL A 133 -16.77 -4.06 12.79
N LYS A 134 -15.62 -4.17 12.13
CA LYS A 134 -15.52 -3.96 10.67
C LYS A 134 -14.47 -4.87 10.02
N SER A 135 -14.53 -5.01 8.70
CA SER A 135 -13.45 -5.67 7.95
C SER A 135 -12.10 -4.97 8.18
N PRO A 136 -11.04 -5.68 8.59
CA PRO A 136 -9.70 -5.11 8.65
C PRO A 136 -9.18 -4.86 7.23
N LYS A 137 -8.53 -3.72 7.00
CA LYS A 137 -7.93 -3.35 5.69
C LYS A 137 -8.94 -3.56 4.55
N SER A 138 -8.59 -4.29 3.49
CA SER A 138 -9.49 -4.63 2.37
C SER A 138 -9.84 -6.13 2.36
N PHE A 139 -10.09 -6.71 3.54
CA PHE A 139 -10.43 -8.13 3.67
C PHE A 139 -11.87 -8.37 3.22
N ASN A 140 -12.05 -8.56 1.91
CA ASN A 140 -13.36 -8.57 1.26
C ASN A 140 -13.62 -9.79 0.36
N SER A 141 -12.64 -10.69 0.24
CA SER A 141 -12.68 -11.84 -0.67
C SER A 141 -13.21 -13.12 -0.01
N GLN A 142 -13.18 -14.24 -0.76
CA GLN A 142 -13.53 -15.60 -0.29
C GLN A 142 -12.84 -16.05 1.00
N ILE A 143 -11.68 -15.46 1.32
CA ILE A 143 -10.92 -15.72 2.55
C ILE A 143 -11.02 -14.52 3.51
N GLY A 144 -10.90 -13.30 2.97
CA GLY A 144 -10.87 -12.08 3.79
C GLY A 144 -12.17 -11.82 4.53
N LEU A 145 -13.32 -11.98 3.88
CA LEU A 145 -14.63 -11.76 4.52
C LEU A 145 -14.85 -12.74 5.69
N PRO A 146 -14.67 -14.07 5.53
CA PRO A 146 -14.74 -15.01 6.65
C PRO A 146 -13.85 -14.62 7.84
N LEU A 147 -12.58 -14.25 7.60
CA LEU A 147 -11.68 -13.81 8.66
C LEU A 147 -12.19 -12.55 9.37
N SER A 148 -12.83 -11.64 8.65
CA SER A 148 -13.44 -10.43 9.20
C SER A 148 -14.61 -10.77 10.13
N LEU A 149 -15.48 -11.68 9.71
CA LEU A 149 -16.65 -12.09 10.49
C LEU A 149 -16.24 -12.80 11.78
N LEU A 150 -15.15 -13.57 11.78
CA LEU A 150 -14.65 -14.24 12.99
C LEU A 150 -14.16 -13.27 14.09
N GLN A 151 -13.99 -11.99 13.78
CA GLN A 151 -13.67 -10.94 14.76
C GLN A 151 -14.89 -10.49 15.58
N ILE A 152 -16.10 -10.91 15.21
CA ILE A 152 -17.31 -10.62 15.98
C ILE A 152 -17.19 -11.21 17.40
N ASN A 153 -17.76 -10.51 18.37
CA ASN A 153 -17.82 -10.90 19.77
C ASN A 153 -19.14 -10.36 20.36
N ASP A 154 -19.49 -10.83 21.56
CA ASP A 154 -20.79 -10.54 22.17
C ASP A 154 -20.99 -9.08 22.60
N SER A 155 -19.92 -8.27 22.58
CA SER A 155 -19.99 -6.83 22.87
C SER A 155 -20.35 -5.99 21.64
N HIS A 156 -20.22 -6.54 20.44
CA HIS A 156 -20.49 -5.80 19.21
C HIS A 156 -22.00 -5.70 18.93
N GLU A 157 -22.44 -4.49 18.60
CA GLU A 157 -23.83 -4.16 18.26
C GLU A 157 -24.01 -3.95 16.74
N LEU A 158 -22.96 -3.50 16.05
CA LEU A 158 -22.97 -3.20 14.62
C LEU A 158 -21.74 -3.78 13.91
N GLY A 159 -21.94 -4.39 12.74
CA GLY A 159 -20.89 -4.87 11.85
C GLY A 159 -20.85 -4.13 10.51
N ILE A 160 -19.68 -3.71 10.06
CA ILE A 160 -19.48 -3.05 8.75
C ILE A 160 -18.49 -3.86 7.91
N PHE A 161 -18.99 -4.65 6.97
CA PHE A 161 -18.18 -5.59 6.22
C PHE A 161 -18.13 -5.26 4.73
N GLU A 162 -16.91 -5.30 4.19
CA GLU A 162 -16.67 -5.13 2.76
C GLU A 162 -16.77 -6.47 2.04
N VAL A 163 -17.46 -6.52 0.91
CA VAL A 163 -17.61 -7.73 0.09
C VAL A 163 -17.20 -7.45 -1.35
N GLY A 164 -16.20 -8.17 -1.81
CA GLY A 164 -15.54 -8.00 -3.09
C GLY A 164 -15.54 -9.29 -3.92
N ILE A 165 -15.76 -9.13 -5.21
CA ILE A 165 -15.70 -10.20 -6.20
C ILE A 165 -14.77 -9.82 -7.34
N SER A 166 -14.13 -10.82 -7.91
CA SER A 166 -13.20 -10.71 -9.03
C SER A 166 -13.61 -11.57 -10.22
N LYS A 167 -14.42 -12.61 -10.01
CA LYS A 167 -14.89 -13.56 -11.02
C LYS A 167 -16.40 -13.83 -10.86
N PRO A 168 -17.07 -14.35 -11.89
CA PRO A 168 -18.43 -14.89 -11.77
C PRO A 168 -18.53 -15.97 -10.68
N ASP A 169 -19.74 -16.14 -10.13
CA ASP A 169 -20.13 -17.14 -9.13
C ASP A 169 -19.42 -17.03 -7.77
N GLU A 170 -18.73 -15.91 -7.51
CA GLU A 170 -18.09 -15.64 -6.22
C GLU A 170 -19.09 -15.03 -5.21
N MET A 171 -20.04 -14.20 -5.65
CA MET A 171 -20.90 -13.45 -4.74
C MET A 171 -21.91 -14.36 -4.05
N GLU A 172 -22.44 -15.36 -4.76
CA GLU A 172 -23.37 -16.33 -4.17
C GLU A 172 -22.74 -17.07 -2.99
N LYS A 173 -21.45 -17.41 -3.08
CA LYS A 173 -20.71 -18.01 -1.96
C LYS A 173 -20.56 -17.04 -0.79
N LEU A 174 -20.25 -15.78 -1.07
CA LEU A 174 -20.06 -14.75 -0.03
C LEU A 174 -21.39 -14.40 0.65
N GLU A 175 -22.48 -14.32 -0.10
CA GLU A 175 -23.83 -14.05 0.43
C GLU A 175 -24.32 -15.17 1.36
N ASN A 176 -24.04 -16.43 1.01
CA ASN A 176 -24.33 -17.56 1.91
C ASN A 176 -23.56 -17.47 3.24
N ILE A 177 -22.40 -16.81 3.28
CA ILE A 177 -21.60 -16.64 4.50
C ILE A 177 -22.05 -15.40 5.27
N PHE A 178 -22.44 -14.34 4.56
CA PHE A 178 -22.78 -13.04 5.11
C PHE A 178 -23.96 -12.41 4.37
N HIS A 179 -25.08 -12.34 5.07
CA HIS A 179 -26.32 -11.70 4.62
C HIS A 179 -26.51 -10.37 5.37
N PRO A 180 -26.13 -9.22 4.76
CA PRO A 180 -26.22 -7.94 5.44
C PRO A 180 -27.66 -7.47 5.62
N GLN A 181 -27.97 -6.89 6.78
CA GLN A 181 -29.27 -6.24 7.02
C GLN A 181 -29.43 -5.00 6.12
N ILE A 182 -28.40 -4.17 6.04
CA ILE A 182 -28.32 -3.01 5.15
C ILE A 182 -27.29 -3.31 4.05
N GLY A 183 -27.75 -3.48 2.82
CA GLY A 183 -26.92 -3.60 1.65
C GLY A 183 -26.57 -2.23 1.07
N LEU A 184 -25.28 -1.93 0.88
CA LEU A 184 -24.80 -0.71 0.25
C LEU A 184 -24.05 -1.03 -1.05
N LEU A 185 -24.62 -0.63 -2.18
CA LEU A 185 -23.98 -0.68 -3.49
C LEU A 185 -23.35 0.67 -3.83
N THR A 186 -22.02 0.70 -3.84
CA THR A 186 -21.25 1.88 -4.23
C THR A 186 -21.21 2.02 -5.77
N HIS A 187 -20.24 2.78 -6.29
CA HIS A 187 -20.10 2.98 -7.72
C HIS A 187 -19.71 1.69 -8.47
N ILE A 188 -20.43 1.40 -9.57
CA ILE A 188 -20.07 0.37 -10.56
C ILE A 188 -19.23 1.01 -11.65
N GLY A 189 -17.99 0.56 -11.75
CA GLY A 189 -17.02 0.96 -12.77
C GLY A 189 -16.32 -0.26 -13.36
N THR A 190 -15.30 -0.01 -14.19
CA THR A 190 -14.62 -1.02 -15.01
C THR A 190 -13.76 -2.04 -14.26
N ALA A 191 -13.59 -1.90 -12.94
CA ALA A 191 -12.81 -2.84 -12.14
C ALA A 191 -13.38 -4.27 -12.23
N HIS A 192 -12.50 -5.23 -12.52
CA HIS A 192 -12.81 -6.66 -12.77
C HIS A 192 -13.70 -6.96 -13.97
N LEU A 193 -14.17 -5.96 -14.73
CA LEU A 193 -15.02 -6.14 -15.90
C LEU A 193 -14.42 -7.12 -16.93
N ALA A 194 -13.09 -7.17 -17.05
CA ALA A 194 -12.38 -8.09 -17.95
C ALA A 194 -12.65 -9.58 -17.67
N ASN A 195 -13.09 -9.95 -16.47
CA ASN A 195 -13.43 -11.32 -16.09
C ASN A 195 -14.93 -11.65 -16.27
N PHE A 196 -15.73 -10.67 -16.68
CA PHE A 196 -17.16 -10.81 -16.93
C PHE A 196 -17.45 -10.58 -18.41
N THR A 197 -18.49 -11.22 -18.93
CA THR A 197 -18.94 -11.08 -20.31
C THR A 197 -19.54 -9.70 -20.60
N SER A 198 -20.07 -9.03 -19.58
CA SER A 198 -20.68 -7.69 -19.70
C SER A 198 -20.78 -6.95 -18.37
N GLU A 199 -21.01 -5.63 -18.42
CA GLU A 199 -21.33 -4.83 -17.23
C GLU A 199 -22.62 -5.32 -16.55
N THR A 200 -23.59 -5.77 -17.36
CA THR A 200 -24.84 -6.38 -16.88
C THR A 200 -24.56 -7.58 -15.97
N GLU A 201 -23.68 -8.49 -16.39
CA GLU A 201 -23.31 -9.67 -15.61
C GLU A 201 -22.55 -9.29 -14.33
N LEU A 202 -21.64 -8.31 -14.40
CA LEU A 202 -20.95 -7.79 -13.22
C LEU A 202 -21.92 -7.20 -12.20
N ILE A 203 -22.93 -6.45 -12.66
CA ILE A 203 -23.97 -5.90 -11.80
C ILE A 203 -24.80 -7.03 -11.19
N ASP A 204 -25.27 -7.97 -12.02
CA ASP A 204 -26.06 -9.13 -11.55
C ASP A 204 -25.31 -9.93 -10.49
N GLU A 205 -24.01 -10.16 -10.69
CA GLU A 205 -23.19 -10.85 -9.71
C GLU A 205 -23.07 -10.04 -8.41
N LYS A 206 -22.83 -8.73 -8.46
CA LYS A 206 -22.67 -7.91 -7.25
C LYS A 206 -23.94 -7.80 -6.43
N ILE A 207 -25.08 -7.62 -7.06
CA ILE A 207 -26.35 -7.37 -6.36
C ILE A 207 -26.88 -8.62 -5.66
N LYS A 208 -26.39 -9.83 -6.01
CA LYS A 208 -26.70 -11.08 -5.30
C LYS A 208 -26.48 -10.96 -3.78
N LEU A 209 -25.50 -10.16 -3.34
CA LEU A 209 -25.24 -9.90 -1.91
C LEU A 209 -26.47 -9.43 -1.13
N PHE A 210 -27.38 -8.72 -1.80
CA PHE A 210 -28.52 -8.07 -1.16
C PHE A 210 -29.79 -8.93 -1.12
N LYS A 211 -29.70 -10.20 -1.51
CA LYS A 211 -30.83 -11.13 -1.56
C LYS A 211 -31.64 -11.12 -0.26
N ASP A 212 -30.95 -11.22 0.87
CA ASP A 212 -31.59 -11.25 2.20
C ASP A 212 -31.57 -9.90 2.93
N SER A 213 -31.07 -8.82 2.32
CA SER A 213 -31.09 -7.48 2.92
C SER A 213 -32.52 -6.95 3.11
N GLU A 214 -32.73 -6.20 4.19
CA GLU A 214 -33.97 -5.49 4.46
C GLU A 214 -34.01 -4.15 3.74
N VAL A 215 -32.87 -3.46 3.74
CA VAL A 215 -32.66 -2.15 3.12
C VAL A 215 -31.55 -2.24 2.10
N ILE A 216 -31.79 -1.73 0.89
CA ILE A 216 -30.80 -1.66 -0.17
C ILE A 216 -30.59 -0.19 -0.56
N ILE A 217 -29.39 0.30 -0.29
CA ILE A 217 -28.93 1.64 -0.63
C ILE A 217 -28.02 1.52 -1.85
N TYR A 218 -28.29 2.27 -2.92
CA TYR A 218 -27.54 2.13 -4.17
C TYR A 218 -27.44 3.43 -4.96
N ASN A 219 -26.37 3.57 -5.74
CA ASN A 219 -26.23 4.71 -6.65
C ASN A 219 -27.21 4.56 -7.84
N GLY A 220 -28.25 5.39 -7.89
CA GLY A 220 -29.29 5.34 -8.92
C GLY A 220 -28.97 6.15 -10.18
N ASP A 221 -27.82 6.83 -10.26
CA ASP A 221 -27.40 7.52 -11.48
C ASP A 221 -27.08 6.54 -12.62
N ASN A 222 -26.66 5.31 -12.28
CA ASN A 222 -26.53 4.20 -13.23
C ASN A 222 -27.92 3.59 -13.49
N SER A 223 -28.43 3.79 -14.71
CA SER A 223 -29.76 3.31 -15.11
C SER A 223 -29.89 1.79 -15.11
N LEU A 224 -28.83 1.06 -15.45
CA LEU A 224 -28.83 -0.42 -15.43
C LEU A 224 -28.95 -0.94 -14.00
N VAL A 225 -28.17 -0.38 -13.07
CA VAL A 225 -28.26 -0.70 -11.64
C VAL A 225 -29.65 -0.40 -11.11
N ASN A 226 -30.16 0.81 -11.35
CA ASN A 226 -31.48 1.23 -10.87
C ASN A 226 -32.61 0.33 -11.39
N ASN A 227 -32.57 -0.05 -12.67
CA ASN A 227 -33.58 -0.94 -13.26
C ASN A 227 -33.50 -2.35 -12.67
N LYS A 228 -32.29 -2.90 -12.51
CA LYS A 228 -32.09 -4.26 -11.97
C LYS A 228 -32.49 -4.37 -10.50
N ILE A 229 -32.05 -3.43 -9.66
CA ILE A 229 -32.42 -3.41 -8.24
C ILE A 229 -33.93 -3.30 -8.08
N LYS A 230 -34.59 -2.40 -8.82
CA LYS A 230 -36.06 -2.28 -8.77
C LYS A 230 -36.78 -3.52 -9.29
N ALA A 231 -36.26 -4.18 -10.32
CA ALA A 231 -36.87 -5.40 -10.86
C ALA A 231 -36.75 -6.58 -9.88
N LEU A 232 -35.57 -6.79 -9.30
CA LEU A 232 -35.26 -7.96 -8.47
C LEU A 232 -35.68 -7.80 -7.01
N TYR A 233 -35.61 -6.59 -6.46
CA TYR A 233 -35.80 -6.32 -5.04
C TYR A 233 -36.94 -5.32 -4.76
N SER A 234 -37.95 -5.27 -5.63
CA SER A 234 -39.12 -4.38 -5.51
C SER A 234 -39.87 -4.50 -4.18
N SER A 235 -39.79 -5.64 -3.50
CA SER A 235 -40.43 -5.89 -2.21
C SER A 235 -39.62 -5.40 -0.99
N LYS A 236 -38.35 -5.01 -1.19
CA LYS A 236 -37.45 -4.54 -0.13
C LYS A 236 -37.51 -3.01 0.01
N LYS A 237 -36.93 -2.45 1.08
CA LYS A 237 -36.80 -0.99 1.23
C LYS A 237 -35.64 -0.50 0.36
N LEU A 238 -35.96 0.20 -0.73
CA LEU A 238 -34.99 0.71 -1.68
C LEU A 238 -34.74 2.22 -1.46
N ILE A 239 -33.46 2.61 -1.35
CA ILE A 239 -33.05 4.02 -1.25
C ILE A 239 -31.98 4.32 -2.31
N SER A 240 -32.36 5.02 -3.37
CA SER A 240 -31.42 5.48 -4.38
C SER A 240 -30.77 6.80 -4.00
N TYR A 241 -29.45 6.89 -4.20
CA TYR A 241 -28.69 8.13 -4.06
C TYR A 241 -27.93 8.47 -5.35
N GLY A 242 -27.64 9.75 -5.58
CA GLY A 242 -26.87 10.20 -6.75
C GLY A 242 -27.02 11.69 -7.03
N PHE A 243 -26.38 12.18 -8.08
CA PHE A 243 -26.46 13.59 -8.48
C PHE A 243 -27.78 13.93 -9.19
N LYS A 244 -28.42 12.96 -9.83
CA LYS A 244 -29.66 13.21 -10.58
C LYS A 244 -30.85 13.34 -9.61
N GLN A 245 -31.74 14.29 -9.88
CA GLN A 245 -32.95 14.57 -9.07
C GLN A 245 -33.99 13.43 -9.08
N ASN A 246 -33.81 12.41 -9.92
CA ASN A 246 -34.65 11.21 -9.90
C ASN A 246 -34.24 10.20 -8.81
N ASN A 247 -33.15 10.47 -8.08
CA ASN A 247 -32.78 9.73 -6.88
C ASN A 247 -33.58 10.23 -5.66
N GLN A 248 -33.74 9.37 -4.65
CA GLN A 248 -34.39 9.75 -3.39
C GLN A 248 -33.49 10.64 -2.52
N VAL A 249 -32.16 10.48 -2.66
CA VAL A 249 -31.14 11.29 -1.98
C VAL A 249 -30.22 11.93 -3.02
N TYR A 250 -30.20 13.26 -3.10
CA TYR A 250 -29.45 13.99 -4.13
C TYR A 250 -29.04 15.39 -3.67
N PHE A 251 -28.15 16.05 -4.43
CA PHE A 251 -27.75 17.44 -4.15
C PHE A 251 -28.73 18.45 -4.78
N LYS A 252 -29.19 19.43 -4.00
CA LYS A 252 -30.23 20.39 -4.43
C LYS A 252 -29.73 21.45 -5.42
N ASP A 253 -28.48 21.92 -5.34
CA ASP A 253 -27.93 23.04 -6.12
C ASP A 253 -26.56 22.77 -6.78
N ASN A 254 -26.27 23.51 -7.87
CA ASN A 254 -25.06 23.40 -8.70
C ASN A 254 -23.80 23.91 -7.96
N PHE A 255 -22.74 23.09 -7.92
CA PHE A 255 -21.45 23.20 -7.21
C PHE A 255 -20.60 24.48 -7.42
N SER A 256 -21.14 25.53 -8.04
CA SER A 256 -20.37 26.59 -8.70
C SER A 256 -19.94 27.78 -7.83
N LYS A 257 -20.52 28.03 -6.64
CA LYS A 257 -20.18 29.23 -5.85
C LYS A 257 -20.11 29.11 -4.32
N ASP A 258 -20.75 28.14 -3.67
CA ASP A 258 -20.76 28.04 -2.21
C ASP A 258 -19.78 27.01 -1.64
N GLU A 259 -19.30 27.25 -0.42
CA GLU A 259 -18.49 26.31 0.39
C GLU A 259 -19.33 25.18 1.00
N HIS A 260 -20.66 25.32 0.98
CA HIS A 260 -21.61 24.35 1.52
C HIS A 260 -22.37 23.61 0.41
N VAL A 261 -22.66 22.34 0.65
CA VAL A 261 -23.57 21.54 -0.19
C VAL A 261 -24.83 21.20 0.59
N VAL A 262 -25.96 21.20 -0.11
CA VAL A 262 -27.27 20.84 0.46
C VAL A 262 -27.70 19.50 -0.14
N VAL A 263 -27.86 18.50 0.72
CA VAL A 263 -28.38 17.18 0.39
C VAL A 263 -29.87 17.14 0.72
N GLN A 264 -30.67 16.78 -0.27
CA GLN A 264 -32.08 16.45 -0.10
C GLN A 264 -32.20 14.98 0.33
N TYR A 265 -32.88 14.71 1.44
CA TYR A 265 -33.18 13.37 1.93
C TYR A 265 -34.69 13.25 2.19
N PHE A 266 -35.45 12.60 1.30
CA PHE A 266 -36.91 12.41 1.45
C PHE A 266 -37.71 13.67 1.80
N GLY A 267 -37.30 14.85 1.30
CA GLY A 267 -37.96 16.13 1.61
C GLY A 267 -37.29 16.95 2.74
N GLU A 268 -36.39 16.36 3.51
CA GLU A 268 -35.52 17.06 4.47
C GLU A 268 -34.25 17.58 3.80
N GLU A 269 -33.67 18.65 4.34
CA GLU A 269 -32.41 19.23 3.86
C GLU A 269 -31.31 19.07 4.91
N ILE A 270 -30.14 18.61 4.47
CA ILE A 270 -28.92 18.49 5.27
C ILE A 270 -27.83 19.31 4.59
N SER A 271 -27.31 20.33 5.27
CA SER A 271 -26.26 21.22 4.74
C SER A 271 -24.95 21.03 5.49
N PHE A 272 -23.85 20.86 4.76
CA PHE A 272 -22.51 20.74 5.34
C PHE A 272 -21.43 21.35 4.41
N PRO A 273 -20.32 21.85 4.97
CA PRO A 273 -19.20 22.36 4.19
C PRO A 273 -18.47 21.23 3.45
N VAL A 274 -17.97 21.52 2.24
CA VAL A 274 -17.20 20.57 1.44
C VAL A 274 -15.86 21.15 1.03
N HIS A 275 -14.79 20.56 1.55
CA HIS A 275 -13.40 20.93 1.23
C HIS A 275 -12.89 20.29 -0.07
N GLN A 276 -13.42 19.12 -0.45
CA GLN A 276 -13.06 18.40 -1.69
C GLN A 276 -14.31 18.12 -2.53
N LYS A 277 -14.34 18.67 -3.75
CA LYS A 277 -15.51 18.67 -4.63
C LYS A 277 -15.42 17.65 -5.78
N ASP A 278 -14.56 16.64 -5.68
CA ASP A 278 -14.55 15.60 -6.71
C ASP A 278 -15.81 14.72 -6.63
N GLU A 279 -16.22 14.21 -7.78
CA GLU A 279 -17.48 13.47 -7.95
C GLU A 279 -17.54 12.22 -7.07
N ALA A 280 -16.41 11.52 -6.89
CA ALA A 280 -16.35 10.29 -6.11
C ALA A 280 -16.53 10.55 -4.61
N THR A 281 -15.87 11.58 -4.08
CA THR A 281 -16.01 12.03 -2.68
C THR A 281 -17.45 12.45 -2.38
N LEU A 282 -18.06 13.25 -3.26
CA LEU A 282 -19.45 13.70 -3.11
C LEU A 282 -20.44 12.54 -3.17
N THR A 283 -20.22 11.59 -4.08
CA THR A 283 -21.04 10.37 -4.19
C THR A 283 -20.94 9.50 -2.93
N ASN A 284 -19.74 9.34 -2.38
CA ASN A 284 -19.53 8.62 -1.13
C ASN A 284 -20.18 9.36 0.05
N ALA A 285 -20.16 10.70 0.07
CA ALA A 285 -20.84 11.47 1.11
C ALA A 285 -22.35 11.24 1.09
N LEU A 286 -23.00 11.20 -0.09
CA LEU A 286 -24.42 10.85 -0.20
C LEU A 286 -24.72 9.45 0.35
N ALA A 287 -23.90 8.45 -0.01
CA ALA A 287 -24.03 7.09 0.50
C ALA A 287 -23.89 7.04 2.02
N LEU A 288 -22.88 7.71 2.58
CA LEU A 288 -22.65 7.82 4.02
C LEU A 288 -23.86 8.42 4.74
N ILE A 289 -24.33 9.59 4.29
CA ILE A 289 -25.49 10.28 4.87
C ILE A 289 -26.71 9.37 4.87
N THR A 290 -26.94 8.66 3.75
CA THR A 290 -28.08 7.76 3.59
C THR A 290 -28.05 6.64 4.64
N VAL A 291 -26.88 6.02 4.85
CA VAL A 291 -26.73 4.96 5.87
C VAL A 291 -26.89 5.53 7.28
N LEU A 292 -26.29 6.69 7.58
CA LEU A 292 -26.42 7.32 8.91
C LEU A 292 -27.87 7.68 9.24
N LYS A 293 -28.63 8.18 8.26
CA LYS A 293 -30.06 8.44 8.41
C LYS A 293 -30.86 7.16 8.61
N GLU A 294 -30.53 6.10 7.89
CA GLU A 294 -31.18 4.79 8.04
C GLU A 294 -30.94 4.20 9.43
N LEU A 295 -29.78 4.45 10.04
CA LEU A 295 -29.47 4.08 11.43
C LEU A 295 -30.12 5.02 12.47
N GLY A 296 -30.87 6.04 12.05
CA GLY A 296 -31.57 6.97 12.94
C GLY A 296 -30.69 8.07 13.53
N ILE A 297 -29.52 8.34 12.96
CA ILE A 297 -28.66 9.45 13.41
C ILE A 297 -29.29 10.80 13.00
N GLU A 298 -29.39 11.72 13.97
CA GLU A 298 -30.00 13.04 13.74
C GLU A 298 -29.16 13.94 12.81
N ASN A 299 -29.81 14.81 12.04
CA ASN A 299 -29.16 15.64 11.01
C ASN A 299 -27.99 16.48 11.57
N HIS A 300 -28.15 17.05 12.77
CA HIS A 300 -27.10 17.86 13.38
C HIS A 300 -25.84 17.04 13.70
N LYS A 301 -26.00 15.80 14.20
CA LYS A 301 -24.90 14.86 14.45
C LYS A 301 -24.25 14.39 13.15
N ILE A 302 -25.04 14.18 12.09
CA ILE A 302 -24.51 13.81 10.77
C ILE A 302 -23.54 14.88 10.25
N VAL A 303 -23.94 16.16 10.33
CA VAL A 303 -23.09 17.28 9.90
C VAL A 303 -21.82 17.35 10.72
N GLU A 304 -21.91 17.20 12.05
CA GLU A 304 -20.74 17.17 12.95
C GLU A 304 -19.77 16.04 12.55
N LYS A 305 -20.29 14.82 12.37
CA LYS A 305 -19.49 13.65 12.02
C LYS A 305 -18.82 13.78 10.65
N ILE A 306 -19.54 14.30 9.65
CA ILE A 306 -18.98 14.55 8.31
C ILE A 306 -17.85 15.59 8.36
N ASN A 307 -18.05 16.67 9.09
CA ASN A 307 -17.02 17.71 9.26
C ASN A 307 -15.79 17.19 10.02
N ALA A 308 -15.97 16.18 10.86
CA ALA A 308 -14.90 15.53 11.59
C ALA A 308 -14.19 14.40 10.80
N LEU A 309 -14.71 14.00 9.63
CA LEU A 309 -14.08 13.00 8.78
C LEU A 309 -12.69 13.48 8.39
N LYS A 310 -11.70 12.66 8.71
CA LYS A 310 -10.34 12.87 8.20
C LYS A 310 -10.11 12.04 6.97
N ALA A 311 -9.12 12.45 6.17
CA ALA A 311 -8.58 11.60 5.12
C ALA A 311 -8.32 10.21 5.70
N VAL A 312 -8.70 9.16 4.95
CA VAL A 312 -8.50 7.79 5.39
C VAL A 312 -6.99 7.51 5.29
N GLU A 313 -6.25 7.79 6.36
CA GLU A 313 -4.84 7.41 6.47
C GLU A 313 -4.79 5.88 6.60
N MET A 314 -4.53 5.20 5.49
CA MET A 314 -4.77 3.76 5.43
C MET A 314 -3.77 2.92 6.23
N ARG A 315 -2.67 3.46 6.79
CA ARG A 315 -1.67 2.67 7.53
C ARG A 315 -0.85 3.46 8.56
N LEU A 316 -0.41 2.71 9.57
CA LEU A 316 0.66 3.00 10.51
C LEU A 316 1.87 3.64 9.81
N GLU A 317 2.29 4.79 10.30
CA GLU A 317 3.44 5.53 9.80
C GLU A 317 4.66 5.19 10.68
N ALA A 318 5.72 4.62 10.10
CA ALA A 318 7.01 4.51 10.77
C ALA A 318 7.89 5.69 10.36
N ILE A 319 8.36 6.45 11.33
CA ILE A 319 9.26 7.60 11.13
C ILE A 319 10.57 7.41 11.87
N GLU A 320 11.63 8.02 11.36
CA GLU A 320 12.90 8.11 12.09
C GLU A 320 12.77 9.09 13.27
N GLY A 321 12.95 8.55 14.47
CA GLY A 321 12.98 9.33 15.69
C GLY A 321 14.38 9.81 16.06
N ILE A 322 14.46 10.81 16.93
CA ILE A 322 15.69 11.25 17.58
C ILE A 322 16.42 10.08 18.25
N LYS A 323 17.74 10.18 18.42
CA LYS A 323 18.57 9.18 19.10
C LYS A 323 18.45 7.76 18.52
N ASN A 324 18.36 7.68 17.18
CA ASN A 324 18.29 6.41 16.44
C ASN A 324 17.07 5.55 16.85
N ASN A 325 15.97 6.20 17.22
CA ASN A 325 14.70 5.54 17.46
C ASN A 325 13.93 5.35 16.15
N ILE A 326 13.00 4.39 16.14
CA ILE A 326 11.94 4.30 15.13
C ILE A 326 10.64 4.59 15.86
N VAL A 327 9.85 5.55 15.39
CA VAL A 327 8.54 5.85 15.98
C VAL A 327 7.47 5.31 15.05
N ILE A 328 6.64 4.41 15.54
CA ILE A 328 5.45 3.92 14.84
C ILE A 328 4.27 4.73 15.35
N ASN A 329 3.66 5.54 14.50
CA ASN A 329 2.56 6.40 14.87
C ASN A 329 1.19 5.78 14.52
N ASP A 330 0.38 5.53 15.55
CA ASP A 330 -1.03 5.08 15.51
C ASP A 330 -1.90 5.88 16.51
N SER A 331 -1.70 7.19 16.53
CA SER A 331 -2.21 8.08 17.58
C SER A 331 -3.71 8.44 17.49
N PHE A 332 -4.45 7.85 16.55
CA PHE A 332 -5.76 8.39 16.17
C PHE A 332 -6.95 7.65 16.77
N ASN A 333 -6.94 6.32 16.71
CA ASN A 333 -7.99 5.47 17.28
C ASN A 333 -7.35 4.46 18.23
N LEU A 334 -8.06 4.07 19.27
CA LEU A 334 -7.68 2.96 20.13
C LEU A 334 -8.92 2.15 20.51
N ASP A 335 -8.88 0.90 20.06
CA ASP A 335 -9.73 -0.23 20.43
C ASP A 335 -8.86 -1.50 20.42
N LEU A 336 -9.41 -2.65 20.80
CA LEU A 336 -8.66 -3.92 20.85
C LEU A 336 -8.14 -4.34 19.47
N ASP A 337 -8.92 -4.19 18.41
CA ASP A 337 -8.57 -4.69 17.06
C ASP A 337 -7.48 -3.84 16.40
N SER A 338 -7.55 -2.53 16.58
CA SER A 338 -6.54 -1.58 16.13
C SER A 338 -5.26 -1.70 16.95
N LEU A 339 -5.34 -2.02 18.25
CA LEU A 339 -4.15 -2.38 19.04
C LEU A 339 -3.51 -3.67 18.49
N LYS A 340 -4.27 -4.74 18.28
CA LYS A 340 -3.78 -5.99 17.66
C LYS A 340 -3.08 -5.72 16.33
N THR A 341 -3.66 -4.85 15.49
CA THR A 341 -3.08 -4.44 14.20
C THR A 341 -1.75 -3.70 14.37
N ALA A 342 -1.68 -2.77 15.33
CA ALA A 342 -0.44 -2.04 15.63
C ALA A 342 0.68 -2.97 16.13
N LEU A 343 0.34 -3.95 16.98
CA LEU A 343 1.30 -4.94 17.47
C LEU A 343 1.79 -5.90 16.37
N GLN A 344 0.95 -6.25 15.40
CA GLN A 344 1.39 -7.02 14.22
C GLN A 344 2.46 -6.26 13.42
N PHE A 345 2.22 -4.97 13.18
CA PHE A 345 3.13 -4.11 12.43
C PHE A 345 4.44 -3.83 13.18
N LEU A 346 4.39 -3.73 14.50
CA LEU A 346 5.58 -3.59 15.35
C LEU A 346 6.63 -4.67 15.07
N ASN A 347 6.20 -5.90 14.78
CA ASN A 347 7.09 -7.03 14.53
C ASN A 347 7.79 -6.99 13.16
N GLU A 348 7.46 -6.03 12.30
CA GLU A 348 8.16 -5.79 11.03
C GLU A 348 9.53 -5.12 11.25
N TYR A 349 9.71 -4.41 12.37
CA TYR A 349 10.94 -3.67 12.67
C TYR A 349 11.82 -4.41 13.69
N LYS A 350 13.13 -4.45 13.43
CA LYS A 350 14.12 -5.04 14.34
C LYS A 350 14.94 -3.94 15.04
N LYS A 351 14.58 -3.62 16.28
CA LYS A 351 15.41 -2.86 17.23
C LYS A 351 15.63 -3.67 18.51
N PRO A 352 16.74 -3.42 19.24
CA PRO A 352 17.09 -4.19 20.43
C PRO A 352 16.12 -3.98 21.60
N LYS A 353 15.40 -2.85 21.62
CA LYS A 353 14.43 -2.49 22.65
C LYS A 353 13.13 -1.98 22.04
N LYS A 354 12.03 -2.09 22.80
CA LYS A 354 10.68 -1.66 22.43
C LYS A 354 10.04 -0.86 23.55
N SER A 355 9.41 0.25 23.20
CA SER A 355 8.58 1.05 24.09
C SER A 355 7.18 1.23 23.51
N LEU A 356 6.17 1.28 24.38
CA LEU A 356 4.76 1.53 24.02
C LEU A 356 4.24 2.76 24.75
N VAL A 357 3.57 3.66 24.03
CA VAL A 357 2.68 4.66 24.61
C VAL A 357 1.26 4.23 24.33
N LEU A 358 0.45 4.06 25.38
CA LEU A 358 -0.93 3.57 25.29
C LEU A 358 -1.87 4.46 26.12
N THR A 359 -3.01 4.86 25.55
CA THR A 359 -3.99 5.70 26.26
C THR A 359 -5.18 4.91 26.82
N ASP A 360 -6.10 5.56 27.55
CA ASP A 360 -7.41 4.95 27.80
C ASP A 360 -8.14 4.62 26.49
N ILE A 361 -8.89 3.52 26.50
CA ILE A 361 -9.90 3.19 25.49
C ILE A 361 -11.19 3.97 25.80
N VAL A 362 -11.73 4.68 24.81
CA VAL A 362 -12.92 5.56 24.99
C VAL A 362 -14.19 4.82 24.59
N GLY A 363 -15.26 4.96 25.36
CA GLY A 363 -16.60 4.47 24.99
C GLY A 363 -16.99 3.09 25.55
N VAL A 364 -16.18 2.49 26.44
CA VAL A 364 -16.49 1.19 27.04
C VAL A 364 -17.31 1.37 28.32
N ASN A 365 -18.63 1.18 28.23
CA ASN A 365 -19.57 1.50 29.32
C ASN A 365 -19.93 0.34 30.26
N SER A 366 -19.35 -0.86 30.12
CA SER A 366 -19.86 -2.01 30.90
C SER A 366 -18.84 -2.99 31.51
N ASN A 367 -17.55 -3.02 31.14
CA ASN A 367 -16.58 -3.92 31.81
C ASN A 367 -15.10 -3.53 31.65
N SER A 368 -14.66 -2.42 32.28
CA SER A 368 -13.28 -1.92 32.14
C SER A 368 -12.20 -2.89 32.62
N LYS A 369 -12.49 -3.72 33.62
CA LYS A 369 -11.54 -4.70 34.16
C LYS A 369 -11.16 -5.78 33.15
N GLU A 370 -12.14 -6.47 32.57
CA GLU A 370 -11.89 -7.53 31.58
C GLU A 370 -11.18 -6.99 30.34
N LEU A 371 -11.55 -5.78 29.91
CA LEU A 371 -10.90 -5.09 28.79
C LEU A 371 -9.41 -4.88 29.05
N TYR A 372 -9.04 -4.26 30.19
CA TYR A 372 -7.65 -3.95 30.48
C TYR A 372 -6.82 -5.19 30.86
N GLU A 373 -7.47 -6.25 31.36
CA GLU A 373 -6.86 -7.59 31.45
C GLU A 373 -6.47 -8.10 30.05
N GLU A 374 -7.38 -8.09 29.07
CA GLU A 374 -7.06 -8.50 27.68
C GLU A 374 -5.97 -7.61 27.05
N VAL A 375 -6.05 -6.29 27.23
CA VAL A 375 -5.03 -5.34 26.74
C VAL A 375 -3.67 -5.65 27.33
N SER A 376 -3.59 -5.86 28.65
CA SER A 376 -2.32 -6.16 29.33
C SER A 376 -1.71 -7.47 28.87
N GLU A 377 -2.51 -8.52 28.66
CA GLU A 377 -2.04 -9.81 28.13
C GLU A 377 -1.40 -9.63 26.75
N LEU A 378 -2.07 -8.91 25.84
CA LEU A 378 -1.56 -8.66 24.49
C LEU A 378 -0.25 -7.87 24.50
N VAL A 379 -0.15 -6.84 25.34
CA VAL A 379 1.05 -6.00 25.47
C VAL A 379 2.21 -6.80 26.07
N ASN A 380 1.95 -7.59 27.11
CA ASN A 380 2.97 -8.41 27.78
C ASN A 380 3.59 -9.45 26.85
N GLU A 381 2.82 -10.04 25.94
CA GLU A 381 3.32 -10.99 24.93
C GLU A 381 4.35 -10.36 23.97
N GLN A 382 4.31 -9.04 23.75
CA GLN A 382 5.25 -8.34 22.85
C GLN A 382 6.60 -8.03 23.49
N LYS A 383 6.74 -8.23 24.81
CA LYS A 383 7.96 -8.00 25.59
C LYS A 383 8.51 -6.58 25.42
N PHE A 384 7.67 -5.57 25.68
CA PHE A 384 8.14 -4.18 25.74
C PHE A 384 9.11 -3.98 26.92
N ASP A 385 10.14 -3.17 26.72
CA ASP A 385 11.05 -2.73 27.79
C ASP A 385 10.35 -1.69 28.69
N SER A 386 9.64 -0.74 28.07
CA SER A 386 8.91 0.31 28.78
C SER A 386 7.49 0.50 28.24
N VAL A 387 6.54 0.79 29.13
CA VAL A 387 5.14 1.10 28.78
C VAL A 387 4.75 2.42 29.44
N PHE A 388 4.24 3.36 28.65
CA PHE A 388 3.77 4.68 29.09
C PHE A 388 2.25 4.73 28.94
N LEU A 389 1.54 4.68 30.06
CA LEU A 389 0.09 4.66 30.14
C LEU A 389 -0.45 6.09 30.34
N ILE A 390 -1.37 6.53 29.50
CA ILE A 390 -1.96 7.88 29.57
C ILE A 390 -3.48 7.80 29.75
N GLY A 391 -3.96 8.22 30.92
CA GLY A 391 -5.39 8.28 31.22
C GLY A 391 -5.75 7.71 32.59
N ASN A 392 -6.92 8.10 33.10
CA ASN A 392 -7.32 7.81 34.47
C ASN A 392 -7.73 6.35 34.67
N GLU A 393 -8.27 5.68 33.65
CA GLU A 393 -8.76 4.32 33.79
C GLU A 393 -7.63 3.29 33.61
N ILE A 394 -6.88 3.36 32.53
CA ILE A 394 -5.77 2.46 32.20
C ILE A 394 -4.69 2.49 33.28
N SER A 395 -4.44 3.66 33.88
CA SER A 395 -3.45 3.81 34.95
C SER A 395 -3.81 3.04 36.22
N LYS A 396 -5.09 2.71 36.46
CA LYS A 396 -5.49 1.86 37.61
C LYS A 396 -5.07 0.40 37.43
N PHE A 397 -4.73 0.01 36.20
CA PHE A 397 -4.34 -1.36 35.83
C PHE A 397 -2.85 -1.47 35.51
N SER A 398 -2.02 -0.49 35.92
CA SER A 398 -0.57 -0.49 35.68
C SER A 398 0.11 -1.78 36.15
N ASP A 399 -0.37 -2.38 37.24
CA ASP A 399 0.18 -3.60 37.83
C ASP A 399 0.00 -4.86 36.96
N LEU A 400 -0.86 -4.80 35.93
CA LEU A 400 -1.04 -5.90 34.98
C LEU A 400 0.05 -5.94 33.90
N PHE A 401 0.84 -4.87 33.74
CA PHE A 401 1.89 -4.78 32.73
C PHE A 401 3.24 -5.21 33.32
N ASN A 402 3.86 -6.23 32.72
CA ASN A 402 5.13 -6.81 33.17
C ASN A 402 6.36 -5.94 32.84
N SER A 403 6.19 -4.94 31.96
CA SER A 403 7.22 -4.01 31.51
C SER A 403 7.49 -2.91 32.54
N ASN A 404 8.57 -2.14 32.35
CA ASN A 404 8.80 -0.93 33.15
C ASN A 404 7.71 0.12 32.84
N THR A 405 6.73 0.26 33.73
CA THR A 405 5.48 0.96 33.45
C THR A 405 5.45 2.33 34.13
N PHE A 406 5.08 3.36 33.35
CA PHE A 406 4.93 4.75 33.78
C PHE A 406 3.50 5.21 33.50
N THR A 407 2.89 5.92 34.43
CA THR A 407 1.49 6.40 34.32
C THR A 407 1.42 7.91 34.30
N PHE A 408 0.56 8.45 33.44
CA PHE A 408 0.33 9.89 33.27
C PHE A 408 -1.17 10.17 33.15
N ILE A 409 -1.62 11.31 33.63
CA ILE A 409 -3.01 11.73 33.50
C ILE A 409 -3.30 12.16 32.06
N ASN A 410 -2.34 12.81 31.41
CA ASN A 410 -2.47 13.33 30.05
C ASN A 410 -1.11 13.41 29.34
N THR A 411 -1.17 13.65 28.03
CA THR A 411 0.00 13.73 27.15
C THR A 411 0.99 14.83 27.54
N LYS A 412 0.51 15.95 28.09
CA LYS A 412 1.39 17.04 28.52
C LYS A 412 2.30 16.60 29.66
N GLU A 413 1.76 15.87 30.64
CA GLU A 413 2.53 15.34 31.76
C GLU A 413 3.65 14.38 31.28
N LEU A 414 3.35 13.53 30.30
CA LEU A 414 4.35 12.67 29.68
C LEU A 414 5.44 13.48 28.96
N ILE A 415 5.07 14.53 28.21
CA ILE A 415 6.04 15.43 27.54
C ILE A 415 6.95 16.09 28.58
N ASP A 416 6.37 16.65 29.64
CA ASP A 416 7.10 17.39 30.68
C ASP A 416 8.04 16.47 31.48
N SER A 417 7.72 15.19 31.61
CA SER A 417 8.56 14.18 32.28
C SER A 417 9.87 13.86 31.56
N LYS A 418 9.97 14.17 30.26
CA LYS A 418 11.11 13.85 29.36
C LYS A 418 11.45 12.37 29.17
N HIS A 419 10.76 11.43 29.83
CA HIS A 419 11.06 10.00 29.74
C HIS A 419 11.14 9.50 28.28
N LEU A 420 10.21 9.94 27.43
CA LEU A 420 10.19 9.57 26.01
C LEU A 420 11.39 10.09 25.22
N THR A 421 11.87 11.31 25.51
CA THR A 421 13.00 11.92 24.79
C THR A 421 14.36 11.38 25.26
N GLU A 422 14.40 10.66 26.38
CA GLU A 422 15.60 10.00 26.90
C GLU A 422 15.85 8.64 26.24
N LEU A 423 14.81 8.03 25.68
CA LEU A 423 14.88 6.77 24.96
C LEU A 423 15.87 6.83 23.78
N GLU A 424 16.67 5.78 23.62
CA GLU A 424 17.62 5.64 22.51
C GLU A 424 17.60 4.23 21.90
N ASN A 425 17.93 4.16 20.62
CA ASN A 425 18.09 2.93 19.83
C ASN A 425 16.94 1.91 19.98
N GLN A 426 15.69 2.37 20.00
CA GLN A 426 14.52 1.50 20.21
C GLN A 426 13.35 1.83 19.28
N ILE A 427 12.40 0.90 19.17
CA ILE A 427 11.11 1.19 18.54
C ILE A 427 10.16 1.77 19.60
N ILE A 428 9.47 2.86 19.26
CA ILE A 428 8.46 3.50 20.11
C ILE A 428 7.13 3.42 19.35
N LEU A 429 6.17 2.63 19.86
CA LEU A 429 4.82 2.57 19.32
C LEU A 429 3.94 3.59 20.04
N LEU A 430 3.37 4.56 19.30
CA LEU A 430 2.39 5.51 19.81
C LEU A 430 0.99 5.01 19.45
N LYS A 431 0.21 4.55 20.43
CA LYS A 431 -1.13 4.02 20.21
C LYS A 431 -2.13 4.67 21.16
N GLY A 432 -3.17 5.31 20.63
CA GLY A 432 -4.08 6.04 21.52
C GLY A 432 -5.33 6.58 20.87
N ALA A 433 -6.30 6.85 21.74
CA ALA A 433 -7.52 7.54 21.36
C ALA A 433 -7.25 9.03 21.19
N ARG A 434 -7.81 9.62 20.13
CA ARG A 434 -7.62 11.03 19.77
C ARG A 434 -7.83 12.04 20.90
N LYS A 435 -8.73 11.76 21.87
CA LYS A 435 -9.00 12.70 22.99
C LYS A 435 -7.74 13.07 23.79
N PHE A 436 -6.69 12.25 23.71
CA PHE A 436 -5.43 12.47 24.40
C PHE A 436 -4.40 13.24 23.56
N GLU A 437 -4.64 13.44 22.27
CA GLU A 437 -3.76 14.21 21.38
C GLU A 437 -2.29 13.68 21.36
N ILE A 438 -2.11 12.35 21.46
CA ILE A 438 -0.76 11.75 21.51
C ILE A 438 0.02 11.90 20.19
N GLU A 439 -0.63 12.35 19.11
CA GLU A 439 0.05 12.78 17.89
C GLU A 439 1.09 13.87 18.16
N ARG A 440 0.92 14.68 19.21
CA ARG A 440 1.93 15.68 19.63
C ARG A 440 3.25 15.04 20.09
N LEU A 441 3.22 13.79 20.53
CA LEU A 441 4.44 13.04 20.89
C LEU A 441 5.28 12.75 19.64
N LYS A 442 4.64 12.59 18.47
CA LYS A 442 5.34 12.46 17.19
C LYS A 442 6.28 13.66 16.98
N ASP A 443 5.77 14.87 17.19
CA ASP A 443 6.48 16.12 16.91
C ASP A 443 7.75 16.33 17.74
N ILE A 444 7.82 15.74 18.94
CA ILE A 444 8.99 15.82 19.84
C ILE A 444 9.93 14.64 19.67
N LEU A 445 9.45 13.52 19.12
CA LEU A 445 10.24 12.33 18.89
C LEU A 445 10.85 12.30 17.49
N GLU A 446 10.29 13.02 16.52
CA GLU A 446 10.74 13.00 15.13
C GLU A 446 12.10 13.70 14.92
N LEU A 447 13.01 13.04 14.18
CA LEU A 447 14.36 13.55 13.93
C LEU A 447 14.38 14.78 13.00
N ARG A 448 13.42 14.89 12.08
CA ARG A 448 13.42 15.88 10.99
C ARG A 448 12.04 16.48 10.75
N LYS A 449 11.87 17.74 11.16
CA LYS A 449 10.79 18.63 10.69
C LYS A 449 11.25 19.32 9.41
N HIS A 450 10.76 18.86 8.27
CA HIS A 450 11.02 19.52 7.00
C HIS A 450 9.69 19.87 6.35
N ASP A 451 9.46 21.16 6.08
CA ASP A 451 8.33 21.64 5.28
C ASP A 451 8.46 21.23 3.80
N THR A 452 9.70 20.94 3.38
CA THR A 452 10.05 20.46 2.04
C THR A 452 10.08 18.93 2.03
N VAL A 453 9.17 18.32 1.25
CA VAL A 453 8.93 16.87 1.24
C VAL A 453 8.76 16.32 -0.17
N LEU A 454 9.27 15.12 -0.39
CA LEU A 454 9.01 14.28 -1.56
C LEU A 454 7.99 13.21 -1.15
N GLU A 455 6.73 13.38 -1.52
CA GLU A 455 5.71 12.38 -1.30
C GLU A 455 5.77 11.30 -2.39
N ILE A 456 5.68 10.04 -2.00
CA ILE A 456 5.71 8.86 -2.86
C ILE A 456 4.44 8.04 -2.65
N ASN A 457 3.59 7.97 -3.66
CA ASN A 457 2.34 7.23 -3.62
C ASN A 457 2.55 5.76 -4.02
N LEU A 458 2.58 4.89 -3.01
CA LEU A 458 2.78 3.46 -3.20
C LEU A 458 1.59 2.79 -3.91
N ASN A 459 0.37 3.31 -3.73
CA ASN A 459 -0.81 2.79 -4.43
C ASN A 459 -0.80 3.19 -5.91
N ALA A 460 -0.25 4.35 -6.26
CA ALA A 460 0.02 4.71 -7.66
C ALA A 460 1.05 3.76 -8.29
N ILE A 461 2.13 3.41 -7.58
CA ILE A 461 3.12 2.40 -8.05
C ILE A 461 2.42 1.07 -8.33
N LEU A 462 1.62 0.58 -7.38
CA LEU A 462 0.91 -0.68 -7.52
C LEU A 462 -0.11 -0.64 -8.66
N HIS A 463 -0.87 0.44 -8.80
CA HIS A 463 -1.79 0.67 -9.92
C HIS A 463 -1.04 0.59 -11.25
N ASN A 464 0.07 1.32 -11.38
CA ASN A 464 0.87 1.35 -12.59
C ASN A 464 1.42 -0.04 -12.94
N ILE A 465 1.96 -0.77 -11.96
CA ILE A 465 2.42 -2.15 -12.14
C ILE A 465 1.27 -3.06 -12.59
N ASN A 466 0.10 -2.97 -11.95
CA ASN A 466 -1.05 -3.80 -12.29
C ASN A 466 -1.60 -3.49 -13.68
N TYR A 467 -1.59 -2.22 -14.08
CA TYR A 467 -1.94 -1.83 -15.43
C TYR A 467 -0.99 -2.46 -16.46
N HIS A 468 0.32 -2.38 -16.25
CA HIS A 468 1.30 -3.04 -17.12
C HIS A 468 1.11 -4.57 -17.12
N LYS A 469 0.85 -5.19 -15.96
CA LYS A 469 0.54 -6.62 -15.86
C LYS A 469 -0.71 -7.00 -16.65
N SER A 470 -1.71 -6.12 -16.74
CA SER A 470 -2.96 -6.38 -17.49
C SER A 470 -2.74 -6.52 -19.00
N LEU A 471 -1.63 -5.99 -19.52
CA LEU A 471 -1.24 -6.14 -20.93
C LEU A 471 -0.59 -7.51 -21.18
N LEU A 472 -0.10 -8.18 -20.14
CA LEU A 472 0.69 -9.40 -20.25
C LEU A 472 -0.18 -10.66 -20.11
N LYS A 473 0.37 -11.79 -20.58
CA LYS A 473 -0.14 -13.12 -20.25
C LYS A 473 -0.01 -13.35 -18.75
N SER A 474 -0.97 -14.06 -18.18
CA SER A 474 -1.00 -14.38 -16.73
C SER A 474 0.21 -15.19 -16.24
N THR A 475 0.94 -15.83 -17.14
CA THR A 475 2.16 -16.61 -16.85
C THR A 475 3.44 -15.78 -16.91
N THR A 476 3.40 -14.57 -17.47
CA THR A 476 4.58 -13.72 -17.67
C THR A 476 4.98 -13.07 -16.35
N LYS A 477 6.22 -13.30 -15.92
CA LYS A 477 6.78 -12.71 -14.70
C LYS A 477 7.12 -11.23 -14.89
N MET A 478 7.28 -10.51 -13.80
CA MET A 478 7.70 -9.11 -13.82
C MET A 478 8.85 -8.85 -12.83
N MET A 479 9.93 -8.26 -13.37
CA MET A 479 11.05 -7.75 -12.59
C MET A 479 10.90 -6.24 -12.43
N ALA A 480 10.90 -5.75 -11.19
CA ALA A 480 10.95 -4.32 -10.91
C ALA A 480 12.39 -3.84 -10.77
N MET A 481 12.71 -2.74 -11.45
CA MET A 481 14.03 -2.13 -11.42
C MET A 481 14.13 -1.16 -10.23
N VAL A 482 14.95 -1.48 -9.24
CA VAL A 482 15.12 -0.73 -7.97
C VAL A 482 16.57 -0.27 -7.83
N LYS A 483 17.00 0.61 -8.75
CA LYS A 483 18.40 1.10 -8.88
C LYS A 483 18.53 2.55 -8.43
N ALA A 484 19.73 2.98 -8.04
CA ALA A 484 20.03 4.36 -7.67
C ALA A 484 19.12 4.88 -6.55
N ASN A 485 19.07 4.13 -5.44
CA ASN A 485 18.12 4.37 -4.33
C ASN A 485 16.66 4.40 -4.82
N SER A 486 16.30 3.46 -5.72
CA SER A 486 15.05 3.40 -6.49
C SER A 486 14.67 4.73 -7.14
N TYR A 487 15.54 5.25 -7.98
CA TYR A 487 15.40 6.52 -8.69
C TYR A 487 15.20 7.71 -7.74
N GLY A 488 15.89 7.70 -6.59
CA GLY A 488 15.79 8.75 -5.58
C GLY A 488 14.59 8.63 -4.63
N LEU A 489 13.76 7.59 -4.77
CA LEU A 489 12.55 7.41 -3.95
C LEU A 489 12.77 6.64 -2.65
N GLY A 490 13.84 5.86 -2.54
CA GLY A 490 14.12 4.96 -1.41
C GLY A 490 14.18 3.49 -1.86
N SER A 491 15.34 2.86 -1.72
CA SER A 491 15.56 1.48 -2.19
C SER A 491 14.73 0.46 -1.42
N TYR A 492 14.75 0.55 -0.09
CA TYR A 492 14.15 -0.45 0.79
C TYR A 492 12.64 -0.40 0.80
N GLU A 493 12.05 0.77 1.03
CA GLU A 493 10.61 0.96 1.22
C GLU A 493 9.84 0.55 -0.04
N ILE A 494 10.38 0.89 -1.22
CA ILE A 494 9.84 0.42 -2.49
C ILE A 494 9.98 -1.10 -2.63
N SER A 495 11.16 -1.65 -2.36
CA SER A 495 11.42 -3.09 -2.51
C SER A 495 10.56 -3.94 -1.58
N GLU A 496 10.40 -3.51 -0.33
CA GLU A 496 9.57 -4.16 0.68
C GLU A 496 8.10 -4.13 0.26
N PHE A 497 7.60 -2.95 -0.14
CA PHE A 497 6.24 -2.81 -0.66
C PHE A 497 5.99 -3.76 -1.84
N LEU A 498 6.89 -3.79 -2.82
CA LEU A 498 6.76 -4.65 -3.99
C LEU A 498 6.84 -6.15 -3.65
N GLN A 499 7.67 -6.54 -2.68
CA GLN A 499 7.72 -7.91 -2.16
C GLN A 499 6.39 -8.31 -1.52
N HIS A 500 5.79 -7.45 -0.68
CA HIS A 500 4.47 -7.72 -0.10
C HIS A 500 3.37 -7.85 -1.14
N HIS A 501 3.53 -7.18 -2.29
CA HIS A 501 2.65 -7.27 -3.45
C HIS A 501 3.10 -8.31 -4.49
N HIS A 502 3.95 -9.27 -4.09
CA HIS A 502 4.35 -10.44 -4.87
C HIS A 502 4.97 -10.09 -6.24
N ILE A 503 5.91 -9.14 -6.27
CA ILE A 503 6.80 -8.97 -7.42
C ILE A 503 7.69 -10.21 -7.60
N ASP A 504 7.95 -10.63 -8.84
CA ASP A 504 8.67 -11.88 -9.10
C ASP A 504 10.19 -11.73 -8.88
N TYR A 505 10.75 -10.59 -9.31
CA TYR A 505 12.19 -10.28 -9.22
C TYR A 505 12.40 -8.79 -8.93
N LEU A 506 13.53 -8.47 -8.30
CA LEU A 506 14.07 -7.12 -8.21
C LEU A 506 15.36 -7.03 -9.02
N GLY A 507 15.64 -5.87 -9.60
CA GLY A 507 16.89 -5.60 -10.32
C GLY A 507 17.62 -4.39 -9.77
N VAL A 508 18.82 -4.58 -9.22
CA VAL A 508 19.71 -3.54 -8.68
C VAL A 508 20.89 -3.27 -9.62
N ALA A 509 21.55 -2.12 -9.47
CA ALA A 509 22.71 -1.77 -10.29
C ALA A 509 23.97 -2.47 -9.78
N PHE A 510 24.23 -2.34 -8.48
CA PHE A 510 25.45 -2.80 -7.82
C PHE A 510 25.14 -3.77 -6.68
N VAL A 511 26.17 -4.50 -6.24
CA VAL A 511 26.07 -5.48 -5.14
C VAL A 511 25.63 -4.81 -3.84
N ASP A 512 26.16 -3.64 -3.52
CA ASP A 512 25.87 -2.94 -2.25
C ASP A 512 24.39 -2.60 -2.08
N GLU A 513 23.70 -2.20 -3.16
CA GLU A 513 22.25 -1.98 -3.15
C GLU A 513 21.52 -3.28 -2.80
N GLY A 514 21.91 -4.40 -3.40
CA GLY A 514 21.33 -5.72 -3.10
C GLY A 514 21.61 -6.18 -1.67
N VAL A 515 22.81 -5.93 -1.16
CA VAL A 515 23.22 -6.24 0.23
C VAL A 515 22.38 -5.45 1.22
N GLU A 516 22.16 -4.15 0.97
CA GLU A 516 21.31 -3.32 1.82
C GLU A 516 19.89 -3.88 1.90
N LEU A 517 19.30 -4.24 0.76
CA LEU A 517 17.97 -4.86 0.70
C LEU A 517 17.91 -6.18 1.47
N ARG A 518 18.93 -7.05 1.32
CA ARG A 518 19.01 -8.32 2.04
C ARG A 518 19.10 -8.13 3.56
N LYS A 519 19.96 -7.20 4.02
CA LYS A 519 20.09 -6.85 5.45
C LYS A 519 18.78 -6.36 6.05
N LYS A 520 17.94 -5.70 5.25
CA LYS A 520 16.62 -5.19 5.64
C LYS A 520 15.49 -6.20 5.40
N GLY A 521 15.78 -7.46 5.05
CA GLY A 521 14.77 -8.54 5.03
C GLY A 521 14.08 -8.79 3.68
N ILE A 522 14.60 -8.23 2.58
CA ILE A 522 14.11 -8.57 1.24
C ILE A 522 14.55 -10.00 0.88
N THR A 523 13.59 -10.85 0.55
CA THR A 523 13.77 -12.28 0.21
C THR A 523 13.51 -12.59 -1.27
N VAL A 524 12.82 -11.71 -2.00
CA VAL A 524 12.60 -11.87 -3.46
C VAL A 524 13.96 -12.00 -4.17
N PRO A 525 14.09 -12.80 -5.25
CA PRO A 525 15.31 -12.86 -6.05
C PRO A 525 15.75 -11.47 -6.54
N ILE A 526 17.05 -11.17 -6.41
CA ILE A 526 17.64 -9.87 -6.76
C ILE A 526 18.72 -10.08 -7.81
N VAL A 527 18.54 -9.46 -8.98
CA VAL A 527 19.53 -9.46 -10.06
C VAL A 527 20.43 -8.24 -9.95
N VAL A 528 21.74 -8.48 -9.90
CA VAL A 528 22.78 -7.44 -9.93
C VAL A 528 23.23 -7.24 -11.37
N MET A 529 22.99 -6.06 -11.92
CA MET A 529 23.21 -5.81 -13.36
C MET A 529 24.63 -5.40 -13.72
N ASN A 530 25.41 -4.95 -12.74
CA ASN A 530 26.83 -4.68 -12.91
C ASN A 530 27.63 -5.33 -11.77
N PRO A 531 27.87 -6.65 -11.83
CA PRO A 531 28.61 -7.35 -10.79
C PRO A 531 30.12 -7.07 -10.94
N GLU A 532 30.68 -6.32 -9.99
CA GLU A 532 32.09 -5.96 -9.97
C GLU A 532 32.94 -7.06 -9.32
N GLN A 533 34.16 -7.26 -9.84
CA GLN A 533 35.02 -8.38 -9.46
C GLN A 533 35.31 -8.47 -7.95
N HIS A 534 35.50 -7.33 -7.29
CA HIS A 534 35.80 -7.30 -5.86
C HIS A 534 34.58 -7.62 -4.98
N SER A 535 33.38 -7.68 -5.56
CA SER A 535 32.12 -7.88 -4.83
C SER A 535 31.50 -9.26 -5.05
N TYR A 536 32.19 -10.18 -5.76
CA TYR A 536 31.66 -11.52 -6.04
C TYR A 536 31.45 -12.36 -4.77
N GLU A 537 32.35 -12.29 -3.80
CA GLU A 537 32.21 -13.00 -2.53
C GLU A 537 30.97 -12.50 -1.77
N THR A 538 30.82 -11.18 -1.66
CA THR A 538 29.64 -10.54 -1.05
C THR A 538 28.34 -10.89 -1.78
N LEU A 539 28.38 -10.94 -3.12
CA LEU A 539 27.22 -11.32 -3.94
C LEU A 539 26.72 -12.73 -3.58
N ILE A 540 27.66 -13.67 -3.39
CA ILE A 540 27.38 -15.05 -2.99
C ILE A 540 26.86 -15.11 -1.55
N GLU A 541 27.53 -14.43 -0.61
CA GLU A 541 27.16 -14.38 0.81
C GLU A 541 25.71 -13.94 1.00
N TYR A 542 25.27 -12.94 0.23
CA TYR A 542 23.93 -12.35 0.33
C TYR A 542 22.91 -12.96 -0.66
N ASN A 543 23.23 -14.09 -1.31
CA ASN A 543 22.34 -14.80 -2.25
C ASN A 543 21.73 -13.85 -3.31
N LEU A 544 22.61 -13.13 -4.01
CA LEU A 544 22.26 -12.26 -5.13
C LEU A 544 22.57 -12.97 -6.47
N GLU A 545 21.94 -12.57 -7.58
CA GLU A 545 22.10 -13.25 -8.88
C GLU A 545 22.82 -12.32 -9.88
N PRO A 546 24.00 -12.67 -10.44
CA PRO A 546 24.74 -11.76 -11.30
C PRO A 546 24.27 -11.78 -12.76
N GLU A 547 24.29 -10.61 -13.39
CA GLU A 547 24.34 -10.47 -14.85
C GLU A 547 25.72 -10.89 -15.39
N ILE A 548 25.74 -11.82 -16.33
CA ILE A 548 26.95 -12.28 -17.03
C ILE A 548 26.88 -11.83 -18.49
N TYR A 549 27.82 -11.00 -18.89
CA TYR A 549 27.86 -10.37 -20.22
C TYR A 549 29.19 -10.57 -20.96
N SER A 550 30.16 -11.29 -20.39
CA SER A 550 31.44 -11.63 -21.04
C SER A 550 32.08 -12.87 -20.42
N PHE A 551 32.99 -13.52 -21.16
CA PHE A 551 33.75 -14.67 -20.65
C PHE A 551 34.55 -14.33 -19.39
N ARG A 552 35.20 -13.16 -19.36
CA ARG A 552 35.96 -12.71 -18.19
C ARG A 552 35.11 -12.67 -16.92
N VAL A 553 33.89 -12.12 -17.00
CA VAL A 553 32.97 -12.05 -15.85
C VAL A 553 32.51 -13.45 -15.45
N LEU A 554 32.18 -14.30 -16.42
CA LEU A 554 31.77 -15.69 -16.17
C LEU A 554 32.84 -16.49 -15.44
N GLU A 555 34.09 -16.42 -15.92
CA GLU A 555 35.22 -17.17 -15.37
C GLU A 555 35.58 -16.69 -13.97
N LEU A 556 35.75 -15.38 -13.77
CA LEU A 556 36.11 -14.81 -12.47
C LEU A 556 35.01 -15.00 -11.43
N PHE A 557 33.74 -14.87 -11.82
CA PHE A 557 32.62 -15.15 -10.91
C PHE A 557 32.59 -16.63 -10.52
N TYR A 558 32.79 -17.53 -11.48
CA TYR A 558 32.83 -18.96 -11.19
C TYR A 558 34.00 -19.35 -10.27
N GLU A 559 35.16 -18.71 -10.41
CA GLU A 559 36.25 -18.89 -9.45
C GLU A 559 35.85 -18.50 -8.02
N ALA A 560 35.10 -17.41 -7.85
CA ALA A 560 34.57 -17.01 -6.54
C ALA A 560 33.55 -18.04 -5.99
N VAL A 561 32.64 -18.55 -6.83
CA VAL A 561 31.69 -19.62 -6.47
C VAL A 561 32.41 -20.89 -6.04
N ARG A 562 33.51 -21.26 -6.71
CA ARG A 562 34.32 -22.42 -6.31
C ARG A 562 35.01 -22.21 -4.96
N LYS A 563 35.53 -21.00 -4.71
CA LYS A 563 36.22 -20.67 -3.45
C LYS A 563 35.27 -20.59 -2.26
N SER A 564 34.02 -20.16 -2.47
CA SER A 564 33.03 -20.06 -1.39
C SER A 564 32.52 -21.42 -0.89
N GLY A 565 32.79 -22.51 -1.63
CA GLY A 565 32.32 -23.84 -1.28
C GLY A 565 30.84 -24.07 -1.58
N TYR A 566 30.22 -23.23 -2.43
CA TYR A 566 28.81 -23.37 -2.81
C TYR A 566 28.58 -24.72 -3.53
N ASP A 567 27.69 -25.54 -2.96
CA ASP A 567 27.51 -26.96 -3.29
C ASP A 567 26.48 -27.23 -4.40
N LYS A 568 25.67 -26.21 -4.74
CA LYS A 568 24.64 -26.27 -5.79
C LYS A 568 25.07 -25.51 -7.05
N LYS A 569 24.27 -25.60 -8.12
CA LYS A 569 24.47 -24.76 -9.31
C LYS A 569 24.04 -23.33 -9.01
N TYR A 570 24.99 -22.39 -8.99
CA TYR A 570 24.70 -20.98 -8.67
C TYR A 570 23.90 -20.31 -9.80
N PRO A 571 22.79 -19.60 -9.51
CA PRO A 571 21.97 -18.95 -10.53
C PRO A 571 22.68 -17.76 -11.19
N VAL A 572 22.67 -17.69 -12.52
CA VAL A 572 23.26 -16.60 -13.32
C VAL A 572 22.33 -16.15 -14.44
N HIS A 573 22.42 -14.87 -14.84
CA HIS A 573 21.61 -14.29 -15.92
C HIS A 573 22.50 -13.94 -17.12
N ILE A 574 22.28 -14.58 -18.26
CA ILE A 574 23.09 -14.37 -19.46
C ILE A 574 22.53 -13.22 -20.28
N LYS A 575 23.37 -12.23 -20.55
CA LYS A 575 23.01 -11.10 -21.42
C LYS A 575 23.52 -11.30 -22.84
N LEU A 576 22.63 -11.15 -23.81
CA LEU A 576 22.94 -11.19 -25.23
C LEU A 576 23.03 -9.78 -25.79
N GLU A 577 23.96 -9.58 -26.72
CA GLU A 577 24.07 -8.35 -27.49
C GLU A 577 23.14 -8.41 -28.71
N THR A 578 22.30 -7.38 -28.86
CA THR A 578 21.26 -7.31 -29.89
C THR A 578 21.29 -5.99 -30.67
N GLY A 579 22.40 -5.25 -30.64
CA GLY A 579 22.63 -4.02 -31.40
C GLY A 579 22.81 -2.75 -30.56
N MET A 580 22.73 -2.84 -29.22
CA MET A 580 22.97 -1.68 -28.34
C MET A 580 24.47 -1.39 -28.17
N HIS A 581 25.33 -2.39 -28.41
CA HIS A 581 26.79 -2.32 -28.28
C HIS A 581 27.28 -1.84 -26.91
N ARG A 582 26.53 -2.18 -25.86
CA ARG A 582 26.85 -1.80 -24.48
C ARG A 582 27.50 -2.96 -23.74
N LEU A 583 26.78 -4.08 -23.60
CA LEU A 583 27.20 -5.28 -22.89
C LEU A 583 26.40 -6.48 -23.40
N GLY A 584 27.03 -7.64 -23.52
CA GLY A 584 26.38 -8.91 -23.84
C GLY A 584 27.20 -9.75 -24.81
N PHE A 585 26.90 -11.04 -24.85
CA PHE A 585 27.52 -11.98 -25.79
C PHE A 585 26.96 -11.80 -27.19
N LYS A 586 27.85 -11.78 -28.18
CA LYS A 586 27.53 -11.70 -29.60
C LYS A 586 27.22 -13.09 -30.17
N ASP A 587 26.61 -13.11 -31.35
CA ASP A 587 26.18 -14.34 -32.02
C ASP A 587 27.32 -15.34 -32.24
N PHE A 588 28.50 -14.87 -32.66
CA PHE A 588 29.68 -15.71 -32.89
C PHE A 588 30.31 -16.27 -31.61
N GLU A 589 29.91 -15.81 -30.43
CA GLU A 589 30.42 -16.28 -29.14
C GLU A 589 29.56 -17.40 -28.54
N LEU A 590 28.36 -17.65 -29.09
CA LEU A 590 27.37 -18.54 -28.46
C LEU A 590 27.79 -20.01 -28.41
N ASP A 591 28.59 -20.48 -29.36
CA ASP A 591 29.14 -21.84 -29.33
C ASP A 591 30.07 -22.03 -28.14
N GLN A 592 31.08 -21.15 -28.02
CA GLN A 592 32.02 -21.16 -26.90
C GLN A 592 31.31 -20.92 -25.56
N LEU A 593 30.30 -20.05 -25.53
CA LEU A 593 29.51 -19.79 -24.32
C LEU A 593 28.75 -21.03 -23.86
N GLY A 594 28.04 -21.72 -24.77
CA GLY A 594 27.31 -22.94 -24.46
C GLY A 594 28.21 -24.04 -23.93
N GLU A 595 29.35 -24.28 -24.60
CA GLU A 595 30.37 -25.23 -24.14
C GLU A 595 30.93 -24.87 -22.76
N THR A 596 31.19 -23.58 -22.52
CA THR A 596 31.69 -23.11 -21.23
C THR A 596 30.66 -23.33 -20.14
N LEU A 597 29.42 -22.87 -20.31
CA LEU A 597 28.35 -23.01 -19.32
C LEU A 597 28.05 -24.46 -18.96
N ASN A 598 28.15 -25.40 -19.92
CA ASN A 598 27.97 -26.82 -19.67
C ASN A 598 29.06 -27.45 -18.78
N ARG A 599 30.26 -26.84 -18.70
CA ARG A 599 31.36 -27.29 -17.83
C ARG A 599 31.34 -26.66 -16.45
N LEU A 600 30.72 -25.50 -16.27
CA LEU A 600 30.71 -24.77 -15.01
C LEU A 600 29.54 -25.21 -14.11
N ASN A 601 29.75 -25.20 -12.79
CA ASN A 601 28.69 -25.47 -11.81
C ASN A 601 27.77 -24.25 -11.59
N VAL A 602 27.17 -23.74 -12.67
CA VAL A 602 26.21 -22.62 -12.67
C VAL A 602 24.89 -23.04 -13.31
N LYS A 603 23.80 -22.35 -12.97
CA LYS A 603 22.48 -22.52 -13.57
C LYS A 603 22.11 -21.23 -14.30
N VAL A 604 21.90 -21.30 -15.61
CA VAL A 604 21.35 -20.17 -16.36
C VAL A 604 19.89 -20.00 -15.94
N GLN A 605 19.64 -18.99 -15.12
CA GLN A 605 18.31 -18.68 -14.59
C GLN A 605 17.50 -17.90 -15.63
N SER A 606 18.14 -16.95 -16.32
CA SER A 606 17.55 -16.27 -17.47
C SER A 606 18.53 -15.95 -18.59
N ILE A 607 17.99 -15.74 -19.78
CA ILE A 607 18.65 -15.17 -20.95
C ILE A 607 17.93 -13.86 -21.30
N PHE A 608 18.67 -12.77 -21.47
CA PHE A 608 18.04 -11.46 -21.69
C PHE A 608 18.84 -10.51 -22.56
N SER A 609 18.17 -9.46 -23.04
CA SER A 609 18.79 -8.27 -23.64
C SER A 609 18.01 -7.01 -23.23
N HIS A 610 18.41 -5.84 -23.73
CA HIS A 610 17.77 -4.55 -23.50
C HIS A 610 17.42 -3.87 -24.84
N LEU A 611 16.16 -3.41 -24.97
CA LEU A 611 15.75 -2.60 -26.11
C LEU A 611 16.32 -1.19 -25.98
N SER A 612 16.90 -0.66 -27.06
CA SER A 612 17.53 0.65 -27.05
C SER A 612 16.53 1.79 -27.23
N SER A 613 15.55 1.59 -28.12
CA SER A 613 14.74 2.68 -28.69
C SER A 613 13.25 2.31 -28.75
N SER A 614 12.81 1.45 -27.85
CA SER A 614 11.41 1.00 -27.77
C SER A 614 10.41 2.12 -27.49
N ASP A 615 10.88 3.24 -26.94
CA ASP A 615 10.15 4.47 -26.64
C ASP A 615 10.14 5.47 -27.80
N MET A 616 10.82 5.15 -28.91
CA MET A 616 11.00 6.03 -30.08
C MET A 616 10.26 5.46 -31.29
N PRO A 617 9.08 6.00 -31.67
CA PRO A 617 8.31 5.50 -32.81
C PRO A 617 9.09 5.47 -34.14
N GLY A 618 10.02 6.42 -34.34
CA GLY A 618 10.87 6.46 -35.53
C GLY A 618 11.89 5.31 -35.63
N GLU A 619 12.20 4.64 -34.52
CA GLU A 619 13.18 3.55 -34.43
C GLU A 619 12.53 2.16 -34.31
N ARG A 620 11.26 2.06 -34.71
CA ARG A 620 10.49 0.81 -34.62
C ARG A 620 11.19 -0.35 -35.35
N GLN A 621 11.71 -0.10 -36.55
CA GLN A 621 12.37 -1.15 -37.34
C GLN A 621 13.62 -1.69 -36.61
N PHE A 622 14.45 -0.80 -36.06
CA PHE A 622 15.61 -1.19 -35.27
C PHE A 622 15.20 -2.07 -34.07
N THR A 623 14.15 -1.67 -33.34
CA THR A 623 13.63 -2.43 -32.20
C THR A 623 13.16 -3.84 -32.61
N LEU A 624 12.46 -3.97 -33.75
CA LEU A 624 12.05 -5.28 -34.29
C LEU A 624 13.26 -6.14 -34.68
N ASP A 625 14.32 -5.54 -35.23
CA ASP A 625 15.56 -6.26 -35.53
C ASP A 625 16.26 -6.74 -34.25
N GLN A 626 16.27 -5.94 -33.18
CA GLN A 626 16.77 -6.40 -31.87
C GLN A 626 15.99 -7.61 -31.35
N LEU A 627 14.66 -7.59 -31.46
CA LEU A 627 13.77 -8.69 -31.04
C LEU A 627 14.01 -9.95 -31.86
N LYS A 628 14.22 -9.82 -33.17
CA LYS A 628 14.57 -10.94 -34.07
C LYS A 628 15.91 -11.56 -33.70
N ILE A 629 16.94 -10.74 -33.47
CA ILE A 629 18.27 -11.21 -33.05
C ILE A 629 18.17 -11.92 -31.69
N PHE A 630 17.45 -11.34 -30.74
CA PHE A 630 17.23 -11.94 -29.43
C PHE A 630 16.54 -13.30 -29.53
N GLY A 631 15.46 -13.40 -30.31
CA GLY A 631 14.74 -14.66 -30.54
C GLY A 631 15.66 -15.74 -31.12
N LYS A 632 16.42 -15.41 -32.18
CA LYS A 632 17.40 -16.34 -32.79
C LYS A 632 18.46 -16.80 -31.78
N ASN A 633 19.14 -15.86 -31.13
CA ASN A 633 20.31 -16.15 -30.30
C ASN A 633 19.92 -16.83 -28.99
N SER A 634 18.80 -16.44 -28.37
CA SER A 634 18.31 -17.09 -27.15
C SER A 634 17.84 -18.53 -27.41
N ASN A 635 17.15 -18.79 -28.53
CA ASN A 635 16.78 -20.14 -28.93
C ASN A 635 18.00 -21.03 -29.16
N TYR A 636 19.01 -20.50 -29.88
CA TYR A 636 20.26 -21.22 -30.12
C TYR A 636 20.96 -21.61 -28.81
N LEU A 637 21.02 -20.68 -27.84
CA LEU A 637 21.62 -20.96 -26.54
C LEU A 637 20.80 -21.97 -25.72
N ILE A 638 19.47 -21.93 -25.79
CA ILE A 638 18.58 -22.93 -25.15
C ILE A 638 18.89 -24.34 -25.66
N GLU A 639 19.03 -24.51 -26.98
CA GLU A 639 19.36 -25.82 -27.58
C GLU A 639 20.70 -26.36 -27.06
N LYS A 640 21.71 -25.49 -26.92
CA LYS A 640 23.04 -25.86 -26.37
C LYS A 640 23.01 -26.20 -24.87
N LEU A 641 22.10 -25.57 -24.11
CA LEU A 641 21.95 -25.80 -22.67
C LEU A 641 21.15 -27.08 -22.36
N GLY A 642 20.27 -27.52 -23.27
CA GLY A 642 19.41 -28.70 -23.07
C GLY A 642 18.27 -28.51 -22.07
N TYR A 643 17.99 -27.28 -21.66
CA TYR A 643 16.83 -26.87 -20.85
C TYR A 643 16.46 -25.42 -21.19
N THR A 644 15.28 -24.97 -20.75
CA THR A 644 14.75 -23.64 -21.07
C THR A 644 14.85 -22.68 -19.88
N PRO A 645 15.81 -21.73 -19.85
CA PRO A 645 15.81 -20.62 -18.91
C PRO A 645 14.69 -19.61 -19.20
N VAL A 646 14.40 -18.75 -18.23
CA VAL A 646 13.48 -17.60 -18.43
C VAL A 646 14.06 -16.67 -19.50
N ARG A 647 13.26 -16.22 -20.47
CA ARG A 647 13.65 -15.18 -21.42
C ARG A 647 12.96 -13.86 -21.16
N HIS A 648 13.71 -12.75 -21.27
CA HIS A 648 13.15 -11.42 -21.14
C HIS A 648 13.91 -10.35 -21.93
N ILE A 649 13.20 -9.39 -22.51
CA ILE A 649 13.84 -8.28 -23.25
C ILE A 649 13.11 -6.95 -23.09
N LEU A 650 11.79 -6.98 -22.89
CA LEU A 650 10.97 -5.77 -22.80
C LEU A 650 11.29 -4.96 -21.54
N ASN A 651 11.61 -3.67 -21.74
CA ASN A 651 11.56 -2.60 -20.74
C ASN A 651 10.14 -1.98 -20.70
N SER A 652 9.91 -0.92 -19.94
CA SER A 652 8.57 -0.31 -19.75
C SER A 652 7.83 -0.01 -21.06
N SER A 653 8.45 0.68 -22.02
CA SER A 653 7.88 0.94 -23.35
C SER A 653 7.77 -0.32 -24.21
N GLY A 654 8.69 -1.27 -24.05
CA GLY A 654 8.58 -2.58 -24.66
C GLY A 654 7.30 -3.31 -24.26
N ILE A 655 6.93 -3.24 -22.97
CA ILE A 655 5.72 -3.88 -22.43
C ILE A 655 4.45 -3.35 -23.13
N THR A 656 4.41 -2.06 -23.44
CA THR A 656 3.23 -1.40 -24.01
C THR A 656 3.15 -1.55 -25.52
N ASP A 657 4.27 -1.41 -26.23
CA ASP A 657 4.26 -1.28 -27.69
C ASP A 657 4.65 -2.58 -28.42
N TYR A 658 5.23 -3.56 -27.72
CA TYR A 658 5.76 -4.81 -28.27
C TYR A 658 5.36 -6.04 -27.45
N THR A 659 4.15 -6.04 -26.89
CA THR A 659 3.66 -7.04 -25.93
C THR A 659 3.65 -8.48 -26.45
N ASP A 660 3.58 -8.68 -27.77
CA ASP A 660 3.71 -9.99 -28.41
C ASP A 660 5.08 -10.66 -28.16
N HIS A 661 6.09 -9.86 -27.79
CA HIS A 661 7.45 -10.29 -27.47
C HIS A 661 7.73 -10.33 -25.97
N GLN A 662 6.70 -10.55 -25.14
CA GLN A 662 6.84 -10.58 -23.68
C GLN A 662 7.64 -11.77 -23.13
N TYR A 663 7.81 -12.84 -23.91
CA TYR A 663 8.48 -14.08 -23.51
C TYR A 663 8.00 -14.59 -22.13
N ASP A 664 8.92 -14.81 -21.19
CA ASP A 664 8.66 -15.44 -19.89
C ASP A 664 8.69 -14.42 -18.73
N MET A 665 9.35 -13.28 -18.93
CA MET A 665 9.43 -12.18 -17.97
C MET A 665 9.61 -10.82 -18.67
N VAL A 666 9.17 -9.75 -18.04
CA VAL A 666 9.42 -8.36 -18.47
C VAL A 666 10.08 -7.54 -17.37
N ARG A 667 10.70 -6.40 -17.71
CA ARG A 667 11.32 -5.50 -16.73
C ARG A 667 10.63 -4.15 -16.72
N ILE A 668 10.10 -3.76 -15.56
CA ILE A 668 9.45 -2.46 -15.36
C ILE A 668 10.36 -1.51 -14.58
N GLY A 669 10.55 -0.31 -15.12
CA GLY A 669 11.23 0.80 -14.47
C GLY A 669 10.29 2.02 -14.46
N ILE A 670 10.49 2.95 -15.39
CA ILE A 670 9.74 4.23 -15.44
C ILE A 670 8.22 4.04 -15.53
N GLY A 671 7.75 2.95 -16.15
CA GLY A 671 6.34 2.63 -16.22
C GLY A 671 5.70 2.47 -14.84
N MET A 672 6.46 2.01 -13.83
CA MET A 672 5.98 1.92 -12.45
C MET A 672 5.83 3.31 -11.80
N LEU A 673 6.61 4.31 -12.25
CA LEU A 673 6.58 5.69 -11.78
C LEU A 673 5.48 6.53 -12.44
N GLY A 674 4.77 5.96 -13.40
CA GLY A 674 3.62 6.58 -14.04
C GLY A 674 3.93 7.31 -15.35
N GLU A 675 5.05 6.99 -16.00
CA GLU A 675 5.45 7.62 -17.26
C GLU A 675 5.44 6.62 -18.41
N SER A 676 4.96 7.09 -19.56
CA SER A 676 4.92 6.37 -20.82
C SER A 676 5.08 7.34 -21.99
N PRO A 677 5.88 7.00 -23.02
CA PRO A 677 5.95 7.77 -24.27
C PRO A 677 4.64 7.67 -25.08
N ASN A 678 3.88 6.59 -24.87
CA ASN A 678 2.58 6.37 -25.50
C ASN A 678 1.49 7.14 -24.74
N SER A 679 0.83 8.08 -25.42
CA SER A 679 -0.14 9.02 -24.84
C SER A 679 -1.42 8.36 -24.34
N ASP A 680 -1.85 7.25 -24.96
CA ASP A 680 -3.05 6.53 -24.51
C ASP A 680 -2.77 5.71 -23.26
N ILE A 681 -1.57 5.13 -23.17
CA ILE A 681 -1.08 4.50 -21.95
C ILE A 681 -0.89 5.54 -20.84
N GLN A 682 -0.31 6.70 -21.16
CA GLN A 682 -0.04 7.75 -20.17
C GLN A 682 -1.31 8.19 -19.42
N LYS A 683 -2.47 8.24 -20.09
CA LYS A 683 -3.78 8.56 -19.47
C LYS A 683 -4.23 7.54 -18.43
N GLN A 684 -3.74 6.30 -18.51
CA GLN A 684 -4.08 5.22 -17.59
C GLN A 684 -3.14 5.13 -16.40
N LEU A 685 -1.97 5.78 -16.49
CA LEU A 685 -0.97 5.77 -15.43
C LEU A 685 -1.22 6.90 -14.42
N ARG A 686 -0.82 6.66 -13.17
CA ARG A 686 -0.92 7.62 -12.07
C ARG A 686 0.46 8.16 -11.75
N SER A 687 0.54 9.46 -11.49
CA SER A 687 1.77 10.07 -10.97
C SER A 687 2.10 9.50 -9.61
N VAL A 688 3.35 9.08 -9.42
CA VAL A 688 3.82 8.46 -8.18
C VAL A 688 4.42 9.48 -7.22
N VAL A 689 4.96 10.58 -7.71
CA VAL A 689 5.85 11.45 -6.93
C VAL A 689 5.32 12.87 -6.91
N SER A 690 5.29 13.47 -5.73
CA SER A 690 4.96 14.89 -5.53
C SER A 690 6.04 15.57 -4.72
N PHE A 691 6.72 16.56 -5.31
CA PHE A 691 7.69 17.36 -4.58
C PHE A 691 7.03 18.67 -4.12
N LYS A 692 6.88 18.83 -2.80
CA LYS A 692 6.20 19.96 -2.18
C LYS A 692 7.11 20.72 -1.22
N THR A 693 6.79 21.99 -1.02
CA THR A 693 7.37 22.88 -0.03
C THR A 693 6.31 23.91 0.40
N VAL A 694 6.70 24.95 1.12
CA VAL A 694 5.83 26.03 1.58
C VAL A 694 6.41 27.40 1.22
N ILE A 695 5.56 28.42 1.21
CA ILE A 695 6.00 29.81 1.12
C ILE A 695 6.61 30.24 2.45
N SER A 696 7.91 30.56 2.45
CA SER A 696 8.61 31.06 3.65
C SER A 696 8.34 32.54 3.89
N GLN A 697 8.33 33.35 2.81
CA GLN A 697 8.17 34.79 2.91
C GLN A 697 7.55 35.36 1.64
N ILE A 698 6.65 36.33 1.78
CA ILE A 698 6.16 37.14 0.65
C ILE A 698 6.70 38.56 0.78
N SER A 699 7.30 39.08 -0.29
CA SER A 699 7.82 40.45 -0.34
C SER A 699 7.24 41.20 -1.54
N LEU A 700 6.88 42.47 -1.33
CA LEU A 700 6.59 43.39 -2.43
C LEU A 700 7.92 43.96 -2.93
N VAL A 701 8.21 43.77 -4.21
CA VAL A 701 9.42 44.28 -4.88
C VAL A 701 9.00 45.46 -5.74
N GLU A 702 9.59 46.63 -5.52
CA GLU A 702 9.21 47.86 -6.21
C GLU A 702 9.65 47.85 -7.68
N ASN A 703 9.03 48.68 -8.51
CA ASN A 703 9.39 48.79 -9.93
C ASN A 703 10.88 49.16 -10.11
N GLY A 704 11.61 48.39 -10.93
CA GLY A 704 13.02 48.62 -11.23
C GLY A 704 14.01 47.98 -10.24
N GLU A 705 13.51 47.42 -9.14
CA GLU A 705 14.29 46.59 -8.22
C GLU A 705 14.59 45.21 -8.82
N SER A 706 15.47 44.46 -8.17
CA SER A 706 15.97 43.19 -8.70
C SER A 706 15.95 42.08 -7.66
N VAL A 707 15.76 40.85 -8.09
CA VAL A 707 15.65 39.67 -7.22
C VAL A 707 16.86 38.75 -7.36
N GLY A 708 17.43 38.35 -6.21
CA GLY A 708 18.43 37.29 -6.10
C GLY A 708 19.81 37.59 -6.65
N TYR A 709 20.64 36.55 -6.73
CA TYR A 709 22.04 36.66 -7.17
C TYR A 709 22.17 37.18 -8.60
N SER A 710 23.20 38.01 -8.79
CA SER A 710 23.55 38.65 -10.06
C SER A 710 22.45 39.54 -10.65
N ARG A 711 21.39 39.83 -9.87
CA ARG A 711 20.29 40.72 -10.27
C ARG A 711 19.69 40.35 -11.63
N ARG A 712 19.60 39.03 -11.91
CA ARG A 712 19.20 38.50 -13.23
C ARG A 712 17.75 38.81 -13.58
N PHE A 713 16.91 38.95 -12.57
CA PHE A 713 15.52 39.37 -12.71
C PHE A 713 15.36 40.79 -12.17
N LYS A 714 14.64 41.62 -12.93
CA LYS A 714 14.21 42.96 -12.55
C LYS A 714 12.73 43.09 -12.83
N THR A 715 12.01 43.72 -11.91
CA THR A 715 10.59 44.01 -12.04
C THR A 715 10.38 45.25 -12.90
N ASP A 716 9.29 45.29 -13.67
CA ASP A 716 8.85 46.43 -14.48
C ASP A 716 7.60 47.13 -13.90
N HIS A 717 7.06 46.60 -12.80
CA HIS A 717 6.00 47.15 -11.96
C HIS A 717 6.17 46.65 -10.52
N PRO A 718 5.44 47.17 -9.51
CA PRO A 718 5.43 46.57 -8.19
C PRO A 718 4.91 45.12 -8.27
N THR A 719 5.72 44.15 -7.84
CA THR A 719 5.45 42.72 -8.05
C THR A 719 5.58 41.97 -6.72
N LYS A 720 4.63 41.08 -6.41
CA LYS A 720 4.74 40.17 -5.26
C LYS A 720 5.62 38.97 -5.56
N ILE A 721 6.71 38.83 -4.81
CA ILE A 721 7.65 37.72 -4.91
C ILE A 721 7.60 36.87 -3.65
N ALA A 722 7.40 35.57 -3.82
CA ALA A 722 7.48 34.60 -2.73
C ALA A 722 8.86 33.92 -2.72
N THR A 723 9.42 33.74 -1.52
CA THR A 723 10.63 32.93 -1.29
C THR A 723 10.22 31.56 -0.74
N ILE A 724 10.79 30.50 -1.31
CA ILE A 724 10.55 29.12 -0.89
C ILE A 724 11.86 28.42 -0.49
N PRO A 725 11.85 27.51 0.51
CA PRO A 725 13.03 26.88 1.09
C PRO A 725 13.46 25.64 0.29
N VAL A 726 13.66 25.84 -1.02
CA VAL A 726 14.18 24.82 -1.94
C VAL A 726 15.18 25.46 -2.90
N GLY A 727 16.36 24.87 -3.03
CA GLY A 727 17.42 25.37 -3.90
C GLY A 727 18.19 24.27 -4.61
N TYR A 728 19.35 24.61 -5.18
CA TYR A 728 20.11 23.64 -5.97
C TYR A 728 20.72 22.51 -5.14
N ALA A 729 20.91 22.69 -3.83
CA ALA A 729 21.38 21.60 -2.99
C ALA A 729 20.24 20.60 -2.62
N ASP A 730 18.97 20.92 -2.93
CA ASP A 730 17.83 19.99 -2.87
C ASP A 730 17.67 19.18 -4.16
N GLY A 731 18.39 19.54 -5.22
CA GLY A 731 18.28 18.91 -6.54
C GLY A 731 17.65 19.78 -7.62
N ILE A 732 17.36 21.06 -7.36
CA ILE A 732 16.80 21.99 -8.35
C ILE A 732 17.92 22.59 -9.25
N PRO A 733 17.95 22.30 -10.56
CA PRO A 733 19.06 22.78 -11.40
C PRO A 733 19.01 24.31 -11.58
N ARG A 734 20.15 25.00 -11.39
CA ARG A 734 20.23 26.47 -11.55
C ARG A 734 19.76 26.99 -12.91
N LEU A 735 19.76 26.12 -13.93
CA LEU A 735 19.37 26.46 -15.30
C LEU A 735 17.88 26.80 -15.46
N ILE A 736 17.01 26.32 -14.56
CA ILE A 736 15.56 26.58 -14.64
C ILE A 736 15.15 27.91 -13.99
N GLY A 737 16.10 28.64 -13.39
CA GLY A 737 15.83 29.95 -12.82
C GLY A 737 15.59 31.01 -13.90
N ASN A 738 15.15 32.18 -13.47
CA ASN A 738 14.98 33.37 -14.30
C ASN A 738 14.01 33.15 -15.48
N GLN A 739 12.80 32.73 -15.13
CA GLN A 739 11.62 32.50 -15.96
C GLN A 739 11.72 31.32 -16.94
N VAL A 740 12.74 30.46 -16.80
CA VAL A 740 12.87 29.24 -17.60
C VAL A 740 11.89 28.17 -17.12
N GLY A 741 11.75 28.01 -15.80
CA GLY A 741 10.82 27.09 -15.15
C GLY A 741 9.75 27.80 -14.33
N SER A 742 8.73 27.05 -13.94
CA SER A 742 7.64 27.48 -13.05
C SER A 742 7.32 26.40 -12.03
N VAL A 743 6.68 26.77 -10.93
CA VAL A 743 6.15 25.85 -9.90
C VAL A 743 4.67 26.13 -9.65
N GLY A 744 3.94 25.21 -9.02
CA GLY A 744 2.51 25.38 -8.75
C GLY A 744 2.21 26.01 -7.38
N VAL A 745 1.38 27.04 -7.35
CA VAL A 745 0.78 27.64 -6.14
C VAL A 745 -0.73 27.75 -6.36
N ASN A 746 -1.56 27.18 -5.48
CA ASN A 746 -3.03 27.15 -5.65
C ASN A 746 -3.48 26.69 -7.05
N LYS A 747 -2.83 25.64 -7.58
CA LYS A 747 -3.05 25.08 -8.95
C LYS A 747 -2.72 26.05 -10.10
N THR A 748 -2.09 27.18 -9.82
CA THR A 748 -1.63 28.17 -10.81
C THR A 748 -0.11 28.15 -10.90
N LEU A 749 0.45 28.24 -12.11
CA LEU A 749 1.90 28.29 -12.29
C LEU A 749 2.46 29.66 -11.88
N ALA A 750 3.48 29.63 -11.04
CA ALA A 750 4.29 30.75 -10.58
C ALA A 750 5.69 30.65 -11.21
N PRO A 751 6.10 31.60 -12.07
CA PRO A 751 7.42 31.60 -12.69
C PRO A 751 8.54 31.69 -11.66
N ILE A 752 9.62 30.92 -11.83
CA ILE A 752 10.82 31.02 -10.98
C ILE A 752 11.60 32.26 -11.40
N VAL A 753 11.80 33.22 -10.51
CA VAL A 753 12.51 34.47 -10.82
C VAL A 753 13.91 34.53 -10.21
N GLY A 754 14.80 35.24 -10.88
CA GLY A 754 16.20 35.37 -10.46
C GLY A 754 16.98 34.06 -10.56
N SER A 755 18.15 34.02 -9.94
CA SER A 755 18.97 32.81 -9.87
C SER A 755 18.48 31.89 -8.74
N ILE A 756 18.44 30.58 -8.98
CA ILE A 756 18.27 29.59 -7.89
C ILE A 756 19.47 29.65 -6.95
N CYS A 757 19.19 29.80 -5.66
CA CYS A 757 20.17 29.84 -4.58
C CYS A 757 20.44 28.42 -4.03
N MET A 758 21.35 28.28 -3.06
CA MET A 758 21.72 26.97 -2.50
C MET A 758 20.53 26.28 -1.83
N ASP A 759 19.80 27.03 -1.00
CA ASP A 759 18.73 26.49 -0.14
C ASP A 759 17.37 27.14 -0.39
N MET A 760 17.30 28.11 -1.31
CA MET A 760 16.10 28.88 -1.57
C MET A 760 15.96 29.23 -3.05
N MET A 761 14.73 29.50 -3.46
CA MET A 761 14.43 30.14 -4.74
C MET A 761 13.24 31.08 -4.60
N MET A 762 13.11 31.97 -5.57
CA MET A 762 12.08 33.01 -5.58
C MET A 762 11.13 32.75 -6.75
N ILE A 763 9.84 32.98 -6.51
CA ILE A 763 8.78 32.77 -7.49
C ILE A 763 7.90 34.01 -7.56
N ASP A 764 7.47 34.36 -8.78
CA ASP A 764 6.53 35.45 -9.02
C ASP A 764 5.10 34.96 -8.81
N ILE A 765 4.40 35.61 -7.87
CA ILE A 765 3.04 35.27 -7.47
C ILE A 765 2.06 36.43 -7.67
N ASP A 766 2.46 37.48 -8.41
CA ASP A 766 1.67 38.71 -8.50
C ASP A 766 0.29 38.49 -9.12
N HIS A 767 0.20 37.56 -10.08
CA HIS A 767 -1.05 37.15 -10.74
C HIS A 767 -1.87 36.15 -9.92
N ILE A 768 -1.37 35.66 -8.77
CA ILE A 768 -2.03 34.61 -7.97
C ILE A 768 -2.73 35.25 -6.77
N GLN A 769 -4.05 35.06 -6.69
CA GLN A 769 -4.86 35.66 -5.64
C GLN A 769 -4.78 34.88 -4.32
N ASN A 770 -4.92 35.61 -3.20
CA ASN A 770 -5.05 35.07 -1.84
C ASN A 770 -3.89 34.18 -1.35
N VAL A 771 -2.68 34.38 -1.87
CA VAL A 771 -1.48 33.67 -1.44
C VAL A 771 -0.98 34.20 -0.10
N LYS A 772 -0.63 33.29 0.82
CA LYS A 772 -0.11 33.59 2.17
C LYS A 772 1.17 32.81 2.46
N GLU A 773 1.96 33.32 3.39
CA GLU A 773 3.07 32.57 3.97
C GLU A 773 2.55 31.28 4.64
N GLY A 774 3.26 30.17 4.45
CA GLY A 774 2.83 28.83 4.85
C GLY A 774 2.00 28.09 3.80
N ASP A 775 1.51 28.76 2.74
CA ASP A 775 0.80 28.06 1.66
C ASP A 775 1.71 27.04 0.97
N THR A 776 1.14 25.91 0.58
CA THR A 776 1.86 24.84 -0.11
C THR A 776 2.25 25.24 -1.52
N VAL A 777 3.50 24.98 -1.88
CA VAL A 777 4.04 25.10 -3.23
C VAL A 777 4.41 23.72 -3.75
N THR A 778 3.91 23.39 -4.94
CA THR A 778 4.21 22.15 -5.63
C THR A 778 5.32 22.40 -6.64
N ILE A 779 6.50 21.86 -6.41
CA ILE A 779 7.62 21.93 -7.36
C ILE A 779 7.28 21.16 -8.64
N PHE A 780 6.75 19.94 -8.46
CA PHE A 780 6.08 19.17 -9.51
C PHE A 780 5.11 18.16 -8.88
N ASN A 781 3.91 18.08 -9.48
CA ASN A 781 2.85 17.08 -9.31
C ASN A 781 1.62 17.60 -10.07
N ALA A 782 1.26 16.94 -11.18
CA ALA A 782 0.26 17.36 -12.16
C ALA A 782 0.53 18.72 -12.85
N HIS A 783 0.76 19.83 -12.13
CA HIS A 783 1.06 21.15 -12.68
C HIS A 783 2.11 21.94 -11.85
N PRO A 784 3.36 22.07 -12.33
CA PRO A 784 3.89 21.35 -13.49
C PRO A 784 3.93 19.84 -13.19
N SER A 785 3.76 19.03 -14.21
CA SER A 785 4.04 17.60 -14.18
C SER A 785 5.54 17.36 -14.05
N LEU A 786 5.92 16.16 -13.61
CA LEU A 786 7.34 15.76 -13.55
C LEU A 786 8.01 15.86 -14.93
N LYS A 787 7.27 15.53 -16.00
CA LYS A 787 7.73 15.66 -17.39
C LYS A 787 7.97 17.11 -17.79
N GLU A 788 7.01 18.01 -17.52
CA GLU A 788 7.19 19.45 -17.80
C GLU A 788 8.39 20.02 -17.02
N PHE A 789 8.57 19.59 -15.77
CA PHE A 789 9.74 19.99 -14.99
C PHE A 789 11.05 19.46 -15.59
N ALA A 790 11.07 18.21 -16.07
CA ALA A 790 12.22 17.64 -16.77
C ALA A 790 12.52 18.39 -18.08
N ASP A 791 11.49 18.82 -18.81
CA ASP A 791 11.62 19.65 -20.01
C ASP A 791 12.25 21.01 -19.68
N TYR A 792 11.85 21.66 -18.57
CA TYR A 792 12.52 22.88 -18.09
C TYR A 792 14.01 22.62 -17.82
N CYS A 793 14.32 21.46 -17.23
CA CYS A 793 15.66 21.01 -16.92
C CYS A 793 16.47 20.56 -18.15
N LYS A 794 15.83 20.42 -19.32
CA LYS A 794 16.40 19.84 -20.56
C LYS A 794 16.94 18.43 -20.34
N THR A 795 16.20 17.61 -19.60
CA THR A 795 16.56 16.21 -19.32
C THR A 795 15.30 15.32 -19.24
N ILE A 796 15.48 14.07 -18.84
CA ILE A 796 14.46 13.06 -18.60
C ILE A 796 14.04 13.01 -17.13
N THR A 797 12.85 12.48 -16.88
CA THR A 797 12.25 12.38 -15.53
C THR A 797 13.12 11.61 -14.53
N TYR A 798 13.85 10.57 -14.98
CA TYR A 798 14.79 9.85 -14.12
C TYR A 798 15.91 10.72 -13.57
N GLU A 799 16.47 11.62 -14.38
CA GLU A 799 17.56 12.49 -13.92
C GLU A 799 17.05 13.48 -12.88
N VAL A 800 15.83 14.02 -13.08
CA VAL A 800 15.16 14.87 -12.09
C VAL A 800 14.98 14.14 -10.76
N LEU A 801 14.46 12.92 -10.76
CA LEU A 801 14.21 12.20 -9.49
C LEU A 801 15.50 11.80 -8.78
N THR A 802 16.52 11.38 -9.54
CA THR A 802 17.83 10.99 -8.98
C THR A 802 18.66 12.18 -8.52
N SER A 803 18.39 13.40 -8.98
CA SER A 803 19.05 14.61 -8.49
C SER A 803 18.51 15.09 -7.14
N ILE A 804 17.34 14.60 -6.70
CA ILE A 804 16.72 15.02 -5.43
C ILE A 804 17.56 14.52 -4.25
N SER A 805 18.10 15.48 -3.51
CA SER A 805 19.03 15.21 -2.43
C SER A 805 18.40 14.35 -1.32
N PRO A 806 19.19 13.48 -0.65
CA PRO A 806 18.78 12.80 0.59
C PRO A 806 18.34 13.75 1.72
N ARG A 807 18.64 15.06 1.61
CA ARG A 807 18.17 16.08 2.57
C ARG A 807 16.67 16.35 2.48
N VAL A 808 16.06 16.12 1.31
CA VAL A 808 14.60 16.22 1.13
C VAL A 808 13.95 15.02 1.78
N LYS A 809 12.99 15.25 2.68
CA LYS A 809 12.30 14.17 3.40
C LYS A 809 11.40 13.38 2.44
N ARG A 810 11.56 12.07 2.40
CA ARG A 810 10.66 11.17 1.65
C ARG A 810 9.50 10.76 2.55
N ILE A 811 8.28 10.88 2.05
CA ILE A 811 7.05 10.48 2.76
C ILE A 811 6.34 9.48 1.86
N TYR A 812 6.13 8.26 2.35
CA TYR A 812 5.46 7.21 1.58
C TYR A 812 3.98 7.16 1.96
N ILE A 813 3.10 7.46 1.01
CA ILE A 813 1.65 7.47 1.20
C ILE A 813 1.00 6.25 0.54
N LYS A 814 -0.09 5.79 1.14
CA LYS A 814 -0.93 4.69 0.65
C LYS A 814 -2.37 5.20 0.66
N ASP A 815 -2.80 5.79 -0.44
CA ASP A 815 -4.14 6.39 -0.59
C ASP A 815 -5.30 5.38 -0.62
#